data_AF-K9V344-F1
#
_entry.id   AF-K9V344-F1
#
_cell.length_a   1.000
_cell.length_b   1.000
_cell.length_c   1.000
_cell.angle_alpha   90.00
_cell.angle_beta   90.00
_cell.angle_gamma   90.00
#
_symmetry.space_group_name_H-M   'P 1'
#
loop_
_entity.id
_entity.type
_entity.pdbx_description
1 polymer ?
#
loop_
_entity_poly.entity_id
_entity_poly.type
_entity_poly.pdbx_seq_one_letter_code
_entity_poly.pdbx_strand_id
1 'polypeptide(L)'
;MEIISNSGVKMAIYKKNRENLGYFLTKFTRYSLIGLLSVVLVSESVGARATLVQLQIAQQTVPTPSVPLSAEKQKRYQEGVKLYKEGQELEKKGTKEGYLQAIEKYQQVLKMVQELGLRKEEVDLLASIANVYNSFSDNKNAIQYFQKALDISRELKQPISEAVLLGSIGVMHMNSNNPKEGLTYLEKAKSIFLAHKEYHSLATTLKSIAGIHIRVGDTKQVLYYYNEALKIYRETLKDPAGEANTLQSIAMTYSLSGETKTALHYYEQALKIQRQRKDVPAEIEILQDIAVIRGRLGNTTKAVESLKEVLKLQEQVGSDLSKKANTLAQIGHIYAKQADYRTAIDYFQQAGKLWQQVGDTQLVSMSFQMIANAHTTYSGDYQTALKFLDKALELQFDNKDNQAFTLGLKADVYASQGNYQQALEEYNKALKLQRSIPNPKSEVGTLLKIAQLYRYLGDYQSSINICNKALEIFKRTPSKLQEIQTLVFLASVHQFQDKYDEALASYKQALSLVDKENYQSEIQILQGMSQTYRFLNNYPKALESANRALKLSQENSFGEEHSVTVLAGVYRGKGEYKKSLDISEKVLADYRKTGLRVREAQMLGDMSITYAQQKNYQKAIDLLNEELKIRRELKESKPEASVLYSIAINQRKLDKPETALTNINEAIKIVESIRSNVKNPDLRTSYFATVQSYYKFKIDLLMELNKKQPSKGYDALALNTSEASRARGLVDLLTEAGANIRKGANPQLLAEEQRLQQLLNGKEKARIDILSTSKGNDVAKSTADKLGDEIADIISQQQQLKTQILTKSPEYAALKYPQPLELKGIQQQLDKHTILLQYSLGKERSYLWLVTPDSVQAYELPKGEVIEKAVANFRYVMDKFDKSGAIYKPQEHPDDINQPASQLSQMVLAPVANKLGKKRLVIVADGALQNIPFAALADPGTPPPTPPRLQGGEKSKPLSASERGSYQPLLVNHEIVNLPSITAIATQRKQLNKRPLSPKILAVLADPLFPPQNPPELNLNDSAQQRAMKNLKRSGLDPLPGTRVEAEAMLKLLPSGQSTHAFGADANYEFATNPALKQYQHLFFATHGLVDTKQPELSGIALAQVDKDGKPVEKGYLRLGDIFNMDWAAELVVLSACETGLGKDTKGEGLVGLTRGLMYAGSKRAVVSLWNVSDKGTSELMPIFYKEVLAGKSPSVALREAQLQMWQGKEWKNPFYWAAFTLQGEWR
;
A
#
# COMPACT_ATOMS: atom_id res chain seq x y z
N MET A 1 20.55 -27.19 49.49
CA MET A 1 20.72 -26.11 50.48
C MET A 1 20.92 -24.83 49.66
N GLU A 2 19.87 -24.16 49.17
CA GLU A 2 18.99 -23.24 49.93
C GLU A 2 19.87 -22.10 50.52
N ILE A 3 19.74 -20.80 50.20
CA ILE A 3 18.60 -19.86 50.20
C ILE A 3 19.07 -18.59 49.39
N ILE A 4 18.47 -18.17 48.27
CA ILE A 4 17.32 -17.26 48.05
C ILE A 4 17.22 -16.02 48.97
N SER A 5 17.66 -14.84 48.50
CA SER A 5 16.85 -13.59 48.51
C SER A 5 17.67 -12.38 48.05
N ASN A 6 17.46 -11.89 46.82
CA ASN A 6 17.51 -10.43 46.53
C ASN A 6 17.17 -10.01 45.08
N SER A 7 16.66 -10.90 44.22
CA SER A 7 16.25 -10.53 42.85
C SER A 7 14.77 -10.15 42.68
N GLY A 8 13.94 -10.28 43.73
CA GLY A 8 12.49 -10.09 43.66
C GLY A 8 11.99 -8.63 43.59
N VAL A 9 12.77 -7.65 44.03
CA VAL A 9 12.25 -6.28 44.23
C VAL A 9 12.48 -5.36 43.01
N LYS A 10 13.55 -5.54 42.23
CA LYS A 10 13.78 -4.73 41.02
C LYS A 10 12.98 -5.19 39.79
N MET A 11 12.62 -6.47 39.72
CA MET A 11 11.77 -7.00 38.63
C MET A 11 10.28 -6.64 38.84
N ALA A 12 9.83 -6.44 40.08
CA ALA A 12 8.46 -6.03 40.40
C ALA A 12 8.19 -4.55 40.05
N ILE A 13 9.18 -3.66 40.13
CA ILE A 13 9.02 -2.23 39.81
C ILE A 13 9.00 -2.00 38.28
N TYR A 14 9.77 -2.78 37.51
CA TYR A 14 9.72 -2.73 36.03
C TYR A 14 8.48 -3.41 35.44
N LYS A 15 7.94 -4.45 36.10
CA LYS A 15 6.68 -5.12 35.66
C LYS A 15 5.44 -4.30 36.03
N LYS A 16 5.41 -3.66 37.21
CA LYS A 16 4.31 -2.80 37.68
C LYS A 16 4.22 -1.45 36.93
N ASN A 17 5.34 -0.90 36.45
CA ASN A 17 5.31 0.30 35.58
C ASN A 17 4.95 -0.04 34.11
N ARG A 18 5.26 -1.25 33.61
CA ARG A 18 4.84 -1.71 32.27
C ARG A 18 3.36 -2.15 32.25
N GLU A 19 2.86 -2.70 33.36
CA GLU A 19 1.43 -2.96 33.57
C GLU A 19 0.64 -1.65 33.77
N ASN A 20 1.15 -0.66 34.51
CA ASN A 20 0.45 0.63 34.66
C ASN A 20 0.48 1.52 33.40
N LEU A 21 1.52 1.46 32.56
CA LEU A 21 1.54 2.16 31.26
C LEU A 21 0.74 1.41 30.18
N GLY A 22 0.76 0.07 30.19
CA GLY A 22 -0.05 -0.78 29.30
C GLY A 22 -1.54 -0.74 29.60
N TYR A 23 -1.90 -0.40 30.85
CA TYR A 23 -3.28 -0.25 31.34
C TYR A 23 -3.89 1.13 31.01
N PHE A 24 -3.07 2.18 30.93
CA PHE A 24 -3.53 3.53 30.55
C PHE A 24 -3.78 3.69 29.04
N LEU A 25 -3.14 2.88 28.21
CA LEU A 25 -3.21 2.96 26.74
C LEU A 25 -4.29 2.06 26.12
N THR A 26 -4.74 1.02 26.83
CA THR A 26 -5.78 0.08 26.35
C THR A 26 -7.20 0.65 26.37
N LYS A 27 -7.46 1.75 27.09
CA LYS A 27 -8.81 2.35 27.17
C LYS A 27 -9.08 3.51 26.21
N PHE A 28 -8.06 4.15 25.64
CA PHE A 28 -8.26 5.37 24.84
C PHE A 28 -8.67 5.10 23.38
N THR A 29 -8.53 3.86 22.89
CA THR A 29 -8.75 3.51 21.47
C THR A 29 -10.06 2.77 21.19
N ARG A 30 -10.96 2.69 22.16
CA ARG A 30 -12.35 2.22 21.97
C ARG A 30 -13.22 3.14 21.08
N TYR A 31 -12.67 4.25 20.59
CA TYR A 31 -13.40 5.35 19.96
C TYR A 31 -13.22 5.54 18.45
N SER A 32 -13.38 4.49 17.63
CA SER A 32 -13.50 4.66 16.16
C SER A 32 -14.94 4.51 15.65
N LEU A 33 -15.71 3.53 16.14
CA LEU A 33 -17.18 3.57 16.03
C LEU A 33 -17.76 4.45 17.13
N ILE A 34 -17.19 4.41 18.34
CA ILE A 34 -17.45 5.46 19.32
C ILE A 34 -16.82 6.76 18.83
N GLY A 35 -15.92 6.88 17.85
CA GLY A 35 -15.41 8.19 17.35
C GLY A 35 -16.42 8.97 16.51
N LEU A 36 -17.18 8.27 15.67
CA LEU A 36 -18.24 8.86 14.85
C LEU A 36 -19.59 8.90 15.57
N LEU A 37 -19.91 7.90 16.40
CA LEU A 37 -21.03 7.99 17.35
C LEU A 37 -20.72 8.85 18.57
N SER A 38 -19.46 9.17 18.92
CA SER A 38 -19.13 10.19 19.94
C SER A 38 -18.99 11.57 19.32
N VAL A 39 -18.54 11.77 18.09
CA VAL A 39 -18.63 13.15 17.58
C VAL A 39 -20.09 13.61 17.40
N VAL A 40 -21.06 12.68 17.30
CA VAL A 40 -22.50 12.98 17.31
C VAL A 40 -23.16 12.78 18.68
N LEU A 41 -22.76 11.77 19.48
CA LEU A 41 -23.19 11.68 20.88
C LEU A 41 -22.37 12.61 21.75
N VAL A 42 -21.04 12.53 21.90
CA VAL A 42 -20.15 13.40 22.73
C VAL A 42 -20.16 14.89 22.38
N SER A 43 -20.59 15.37 21.20
CA SER A 43 -20.88 16.81 21.05
C SER A 43 -22.13 17.25 21.83
N GLU A 44 -23.14 16.37 21.94
CA GLU A 44 -24.33 16.51 22.81
C GLU A 44 -24.29 15.63 24.08
N SER A 45 -23.22 14.87 24.33
CA SER A 45 -23.05 13.85 25.39
C SER A 45 -21.78 14.04 26.22
N VAL A 46 -20.90 14.97 25.81
CA VAL A 46 -20.23 15.89 26.75
C VAL A 46 -21.17 17.03 27.11
N GLY A 47 -22.18 17.29 26.25
CA GLY A 47 -23.41 17.98 26.57
C GLY A 47 -24.48 17.09 27.22
N ALA A 48 -24.19 15.80 27.46
CA ALA A 48 -24.88 15.08 28.50
C ALA A 48 -24.30 15.83 29.67
N ARG A 49 -25.10 16.77 30.17
CA ARG A 49 -25.14 17.03 31.58
C ARG A 49 -24.85 15.65 32.15
N ALA A 50 -23.68 15.48 32.73
CA ALA A 50 -23.68 14.73 33.94
C ALA A 50 -24.80 15.43 34.71
N THR A 51 -26.00 14.86 34.68
CA THR A 51 -26.81 14.75 35.85
C THR A 51 -26.00 13.90 36.84
N LEU A 52 -24.77 14.35 37.17
CA LEU A 52 -24.49 14.84 38.50
C LEU A 52 -25.76 15.57 38.87
N VAL A 53 -26.65 14.81 39.52
CA VAL A 53 -27.45 15.34 40.59
C VAL A 53 -26.44 16.19 41.35
N GLN A 54 -26.47 17.51 41.11
CA GLN A 54 -25.87 18.47 42.03
C GLN A 54 -26.24 17.90 43.38
N LEU A 55 -25.27 17.66 44.27
CA LEU A 55 -25.59 17.42 45.67
C LEU A 55 -26.48 18.59 46.05
N GLN A 56 -27.79 18.33 46.05
CA GLN A 56 -28.78 19.36 45.87
C GLN A 56 -28.85 19.99 47.24
N ILE A 57 -28.00 20.98 47.50
CA ILE A 57 -28.27 21.95 48.55
C ILE A 57 -29.61 22.50 48.12
N ALA A 58 -30.65 22.07 48.86
CA ALA A 58 -32.03 22.20 48.49
C ALA A 58 -32.28 23.59 47.89
N GLN A 59 -33.05 23.64 46.80
CA GLN A 59 -33.68 24.88 46.34
C GLN A 59 -34.52 25.43 47.49
N GLN A 60 -33.89 26.22 48.35
CA GLN A 60 -34.55 26.94 49.42
C GLN A 60 -34.69 28.36 48.95
N THR A 61 -35.95 28.75 48.79
CA THR A 61 -36.44 30.10 49.05
C THR A 61 -35.50 30.85 49.98
N VAL A 62 -34.99 31.99 49.53
CA VAL A 62 -34.38 33.07 50.33
C VAL A 62 -34.13 32.70 51.80
N PRO A 63 -32.88 32.54 52.27
CA PRO A 63 -32.68 32.06 53.62
C PRO A 63 -33.25 33.09 54.60
N THR A 64 -33.89 32.60 55.65
CA THR A 64 -33.96 33.36 56.89
C THR A 64 -32.53 33.41 57.42
N PRO A 65 -32.01 34.58 57.85
CA PRO A 65 -30.63 34.66 58.32
C PRO A 65 -30.41 33.67 59.48
N SER A 66 -29.29 32.96 59.44
CA SER A 66 -28.94 31.88 60.38
C SER A 66 -28.80 32.36 61.83
N VAL A 67 -28.72 33.67 62.03
CA VAL A 67 -28.79 34.36 63.31
C VAL A 67 -29.73 35.57 63.21
N PRO A 68 -30.43 35.94 64.30
CA PRO A 68 -31.27 37.14 64.33
C PRO A 68 -30.46 38.40 64.01
N LEU A 69 -30.92 39.18 63.05
CA LEU A 69 -30.28 40.44 62.64
C LEU A 69 -31.04 41.63 63.23
N SER A 70 -30.31 42.68 63.63
CA SER A 70 -30.90 44.00 63.90
C SER A 70 -31.64 44.52 62.66
N ALA A 71 -32.67 45.36 62.83
CA ALA A 71 -33.48 45.89 61.72
C ALA A 71 -32.65 46.48 60.55
N GLU A 72 -31.53 47.14 60.86
CA GLU A 72 -30.61 47.71 59.88
C GLU A 72 -29.85 46.63 59.07
N LYS A 73 -29.26 45.65 59.77
CA LYS A 73 -28.64 44.45 59.16
C LYS A 73 -29.64 43.61 58.37
N GLN A 74 -30.90 43.53 58.83
CA GLN A 74 -31.98 42.82 58.14
C GLN A 74 -32.30 43.46 56.78
N LYS A 75 -32.34 44.80 56.71
CA LYS A 75 -32.52 45.52 55.44
C LYS A 75 -31.38 45.21 54.46
N ARG A 76 -30.13 45.25 54.95
CA ARG A 76 -28.94 44.92 54.15
C ARG A 76 -28.94 43.47 53.65
N TYR A 77 -29.42 42.55 54.48
CA TYR A 77 -29.58 41.14 54.10
C TYR A 77 -30.63 40.96 52.99
N GLN A 78 -31.76 41.66 53.05
CA GLN A 78 -32.78 41.63 52.00
C GLN A 78 -32.29 42.21 50.65
N GLU A 79 -31.37 43.18 50.67
CA GLU A 79 -30.69 43.64 49.45
C GLU A 79 -29.84 42.52 48.83
N GLY A 80 -29.07 41.79 49.65
CA GLY A 80 -28.27 40.64 49.21
C GLY A 80 -29.14 39.52 48.61
N VAL A 81 -30.30 39.26 49.21
CA VAL A 81 -31.28 38.30 48.70
C VAL A 81 -31.77 38.66 47.29
N LYS A 82 -32.04 39.94 47.03
CA LYS A 82 -32.47 40.40 45.71
C LYS A 82 -31.38 40.16 44.67
N LEU A 83 -30.13 40.53 44.99
CA LEU A 83 -28.98 40.29 44.13
C LEU A 83 -28.72 38.79 43.89
N TYR A 84 -28.96 37.94 44.90
CA TYR A 84 -28.86 36.49 44.76
C TYR A 84 -29.89 35.95 43.75
N LYS A 85 -31.14 36.40 43.81
CA LYS A 85 -32.17 36.03 42.81
C LYS A 85 -31.81 36.52 41.41
N GLU A 86 -31.29 37.74 41.29
CA GLU A 86 -30.79 38.26 40.01
C GLU A 86 -29.67 37.36 39.44
N GLY A 87 -28.74 36.92 40.30
CA GLY A 87 -27.71 35.95 39.92
C GLY A 87 -28.29 34.62 39.42
N GLN A 88 -29.31 34.09 40.09
CA GLN A 88 -29.99 32.86 39.67
C GLN A 88 -30.70 33.00 38.31
N GLU A 89 -31.34 34.14 38.05
CA GLU A 89 -31.95 34.40 36.74
C GLU A 89 -30.91 34.55 35.63
N LEU A 90 -29.73 35.11 35.93
CA LEU A 90 -28.61 35.20 35.00
C LEU A 90 -27.99 33.83 34.72
N GLU A 91 -27.86 32.98 35.73
CA GLU A 91 -27.39 31.60 35.60
C GLU A 91 -28.34 30.77 34.72
N LYS A 92 -29.66 30.93 34.88
CA LYS A 92 -30.68 30.26 34.05
C LYS A 92 -30.56 30.54 32.55
N LYS A 93 -29.93 31.66 32.15
CA LYS A 93 -29.69 31.98 30.74
C LYS A 93 -28.72 31.00 30.08
N GLY A 94 -27.89 30.31 30.86
CA GLY A 94 -27.01 29.24 30.36
C GLY A 94 -25.88 29.68 29.43
N THR A 95 -25.66 30.99 29.25
CA THR A 95 -24.59 31.54 28.43
C THR A 95 -23.36 31.86 29.28
N LYS A 96 -22.16 31.83 28.68
CA LYS A 96 -20.91 32.19 29.38
C LYS A 96 -20.97 33.60 29.98
N GLU A 97 -21.55 34.56 29.26
CA GLU A 97 -21.78 35.92 29.73
C GLU A 97 -22.77 35.95 30.90
N GLY A 98 -23.86 35.19 30.83
CA GLY A 98 -24.82 35.04 31.93
C GLY A 98 -24.17 34.46 33.19
N TYR A 99 -23.30 33.46 33.05
CA TYR A 99 -22.55 32.89 34.17
C TYR A 99 -21.56 33.87 34.80
N LEU A 100 -20.82 34.65 33.99
CA LEU A 100 -19.91 35.67 34.52
C LEU A 100 -20.66 36.78 35.28
N GLN A 101 -21.79 37.23 34.72
CA GLN A 101 -22.66 38.21 35.39
C GLN A 101 -23.28 37.64 36.68
N ALA A 102 -23.67 36.36 36.68
CA ALA A 102 -24.15 35.68 37.89
C ALA A 102 -23.07 35.62 38.98
N ILE A 103 -21.82 35.30 38.60
CA ILE A 103 -20.67 35.29 39.54
C ILE A 103 -20.45 36.68 40.14
N GLU A 104 -20.49 37.75 39.36
CA GLU A 104 -20.36 39.12 39.87
C GLU A 104 -21.44 39.44 40.92
N LYS A 105 -22.69 39.05 40.64
CA LYS A 105 -23.82 39.21 41.57
C LYS A 105 -23.61 38.39 42.84
N TYR A 106 -23.23 37.12 42.73
CA TYR A 106 -22.93 36.27 43.87
C TYR A 106 -21.74 36.77 44.71
N GLN A 107 -20.71 37.36 44.09
CA GLN A 107 -19.59 37.98 44.81
C GLN A 107 -20.01 39.23 45.59
N GLN A 108 -20.93 40.04 45.05
CA GLN A 108 -21.49 41.18 45.79
C GLN A 108 -22.27 40.71 47.01
N VAL A 109 -23.08 39.66 46.86
CA VAL A 109 -23.80 39.03 47.98
C VAL A 109 -22.81 38.44 48.99
N LEU A 110 -21.71 37.86 48.53
CA LEU A 110 -20.69 37.24 49.41
C LEU A 110 -20.06 38.27 50.33
N LYS A 111 -19.74 39.45 49.80
CA LYS A 111 -19.22 40.55 50.61
C LYS A 111 -20.23 40.99 51.67
N MET A 112 -21.52 41.10 51.32
CA MET A 112 -22.58 41.46 52.29
C MET A 112 -22.74 40.38 53.38
N VAL A 113 -22.73 39.10 53.00
CA VAL A 113 -22.82 37.97 53.92
C VAL A 113 -21.63 37.94 54.90
N GLN A 114 -20.42 38.24 54.41
CA GLN A 114 -19.21 38.38 55.22
C GLN A 114 -19.29 39.57 56.20
N GLU A 115 -19.73 40.74 55.74
CA GLU A 115 -19.94 41.94 56.58
C GLU A 115 -20.97 41.69 57.70
N LEU A 116 -21.96 40.84 57.43
CA LEU A 116 -23.01 40.47 58.38
C LEU A 116 -22.60 39.35 59.35
N GLY A 117 -21.43 38.73 59.16
CA GLY A 117 -20.93 37.62 59.99
C GLY A 117 -21.68 36.29 59.78
N LEU A 118 -22.36 36.13 58.65
CA LEU A 118 -23.23 34.99 58.34
C LEU A 118 -22.40 33.83 57.74
N ARG A 119 -21.62 33.16 58.60
CA ARG A 119 -20.63 32.14 58.16
C ARG A 119 -21.25 30.91 57.47
N LYS A 120 -22.49 30.55 57.79
CA LYS A 120 -23.18 29.41 57.15
C LYS A 120 -23.58 29.75 55.71
N GLU A 121 -24.18 30.92 55.51
CA GLU A 121 -24.54 31.44 54.20
C GLU A 121 -23.31 31.74 53.34
N GLU A 122 -22.17 32.06 53.96
CA GLU A 122 -20.90 32.22 53.27
C GLU A 122 -20.44 30.90 52.60
N VAL A 123 -20.56 29.77 53.31
CA VAL A 123 -20.27 28.44 52.75
C VAL A 123 -21.16 28.13 51.55
N ASP A 124 -22.47 28.33 51.70
CA ASP A 124 -23.45 28.04 50.64
C ASP A 124 -23.20 28.90 49.40
N LEU A 125 -22.88 30.18 49.59
CA LEU A 125 -22.64 31.12 48.50
C LEU A 125 -21.31 30.88 47.80
N LEU A 126 -20.25 30.54 48.54
CA LEU A 126 -18.97 30.11 47.96
C LEU A 126 -19.16 28.82 47.12
N ALA A 127 -19.97 27.88 47.61
CA ALA A 127 -20.31 26.66 46.87
C ALA A 127 -21.13 26.97 45.61
N SER A 128 -22.08 27.91 45.67
CA SER A 128 -22.84 28.38 44.50
C SER A 128 -21.94 29.04 43.45
N ILE A 129 -20.99 29.90 43.86
CA ILE A 129 -20.00 30.50 42.95
C ILE A 129 -19.14 29.41 42.29
N ALA A 130 -18.68 28.42 43.07
CA ALA A 130 -17.91 27.30 42.55
C ALA A 130 -18.71 26.46 41.54
N ASN A 131 -20.00 26.23 41.78
CA ASN A 131 -20.90 25.55 40.86
C ASN A 131 -21.05 26.31 39.55
N VAL A 132 -21.16 27.64 39.57
CA VAL A 132 -21.23 28.43 38.32
C VAL A 132 -19.94 28.33 37.51
N TYR A 133 -18.76 28.38 38.16
CA TYR A 133 -17.49 28.14 37.47
C TYR A 133 -17.42 26.75 36.82
N ASN A 134 -17.94 25.72 37.49
CA ASN A 134 -18.05 24.38 36.93
C ASN A 134 -19.01 24.32 35.72
N SER A 135 -20.12 25.07 35.74
CA SER A 135 -21.13 25.08 34.66
C SER A 135 -20.58 25.52 33.29
N PHE A 136 -19.45 26.24 33.24
CA PHE A 136 -18.73 26.56 31.99
C PHE A 136 -17.30 25.99 31.93
N SER A 137 -17.05 24.91 32.69
CA SER A 137 -15.81 24.11 32.67
C SER A 137 -14.54 24.78 33.21
N ASP A 138 -14.65 25.81 34.05
CA ASP A 138 -13.51 26.39 34.77
C ASP A 138 -13.27 25.66 36.11
N ASN A 139 -12.78 24.43 36.00
CA ASN A 139 -12.56 23.55 37.16
C ASN A 139 -11.56 24.12 38.17
N LYS A 140 -10.59 24.93 37.71
CA LYS A 140 -9.53 25.49 38.58
C LYS A 140 -10.14 26.47 39.58
N ASN A 141 -10.95 27.41 39.09
CA ASN A 141 -11.63 28.36 39.97
C ASN A 141 -12.69 27.67 40.82
N ALA A 142 -13.44 26.71 40.27
CA ALA A 142 -14.39 25.92 41.05
C ALA A 142 -13.74 25.24 42.27
N ILE A 143 -12.60 24.58 42.09
CA ILE A 143 -11.85 23.94 43.19
C ILE A 143 -11.43 24.96 44.25
N GLN A 144 -10.94 26.15 43.85
CA GLN A 144 -10.53 27.19 44.80
C GLN A 144 -11.69 27.68 45.67
N TYR A 145 -12.86 27.92 45.09
CA TYR A 145 -14.04 28.37 45.84
C TYR A 145 -14.63 27.25 46.71
N PHE A 146 -14.65 26.00 46.24
CA PHE A 146 -15.02 24.86 47.09
C PHE A 146 -14.05 24.66 48.26
N GLN A 147 -12.75 24.88 48.07
CA GLN A 147 -11.76 24.77 49.15
C GLN A 147 -11.98 25.85 50.23
N LYS A 148 -12.27 27.09 49.82
CA LYS A 148 -12.65 28.17 50.76
C LYS A 148 -13.90 27.80 51.56
N ALA A 149 -14.93 27.28 50.89
CA ALA A 149 -16.15 26.82 51.56
C ALA A 149 -15.87 25.67 52.54
N LEU A 150 -14.97 24.75 52.17
CA LEU A 150 -14.60 23.58 52.97
C LEU A 150 -13.88 23.99 54.27
N ASP A 151 -12.98 24.97 54.20
CA ASP A 151 -12.24 25.45 55.37
C ASP A 151 -13.18 26.07 56.41
N ILE A 152 -14.17 26.86 55.96
CA ILE A 152 -15.20 27.44 56.81
C ILE A 152 -16.13 26.35 57.36
N SER A 153 -16.53 25.38 56.54
CA SER A 153 -17.39 24.28 56.97
C SER A 153 -16.75 23.43 58.09
N ARG A 154 -15.42 23.24 58.05
CA ARG A 154 -14.64 22.59 59.11
C ARG A 154 -14.58 23.40 60.39
N GLU A 155 -14.38 24.72 60.29
CA GLU A 155 -14.42 25.64 61.43
C GLU A 155 -15.78 25.56 62.15
N LEU A 156 -16.87 25.53 61.38
CA LEU A 156 -18.23 25.38 61.87
C LEU A 156 -18.58 23.96 62.35
N LYS A 157 -17.66 23.00 62.24
CA LYS A 157 -17.85 21.58 62.59
C LYS A 157 -19.11 20.97 61.96
N GLN A 158 -19.33 21.22 60.67
CA GLN A 158 -20.48 20.71 59.90
C GLN A 158 -20.06 19.50 59.04
N PRO A 159 -20.09 18.26 59.58
CA PRO A 159 -19.53 17.09 58.90
C PRO A 159 -20.24 16.77 57.57
N ILE A 160 -21.56 16.97 57.48
CA ILE A 160 -22.32 16.72 56.25
C ILE A 160 -21.94 17.73 55.16
N SER A 161 -21.88 19.02 55.49
CA SER A 161 -21.43 20.08 54.57
C SER A 161 -19.98 19.86 54.13
N GLU A 162 -19.10 19.45 55.04
CA GLU A 162 -17.72 19.06 54.72
C GLU A 162 -17.70 17.91 53.70
N ALA A 163 -18.48 16.85 53.93
CA ALA A 163 -18.55 15.71 53.02
C ALA A 163 -19.06 16.08 51.62
N VAL A 164 -20.05 16.98 51.54
CA VAL A 164 -20.57 17.51 50.26
C VAL A 164 -19.47 18.26 49.50
N LEU A 165 -18.73 19.13 50.17
CA LEU A 165 -17.67 19.93 49.56
C LEU A 165 -16.47 19.05 49.14
N LEU A 166 -16.08 18.08 49.97
CA LEU A 166 -15.08 17.06 49.62
C LEU A 166 -15.53 16.27 48.39
N GLY A 167 -16.81 15.89 48.32
CA GLY A 167 -17.39 15.20 47.18
C GLY A 167 -17.28 16.02 45.89
N SER A 168 -17.69 17.29 45.94
CA SER A 168 -17.61 18.23 44.81
C SER A 168 -16.17 18.46 44.35
N ILE A 169 -15.22 18.67 45.27
CA ILE A 169 -13.78 18.78 44.95
C ILE A 169 -13.30 17.49 44.27
N GLY A 170 -13.66 16.32 44.81
CA GLY A 170 -13.29 15.03 44.24
C GLY A 170 -13.73 14.86 42.78
N VAL A 171 -14.95 15.29 42.45
CA VAL A 171 -15.47 15.30 41.07
C VAL A 171 -14.72 16.32 40.19
N MET A 172 -14.36 17.50 40.71
CA MET A 172 -13.61 18.51 39.94
C MET A 172 -12.19 18.04 39.58
N HIS A 173 -11.52 17.31 40.48
CA HIS A 173 -10.22 16.69 40.19
C HIS A 173 -10.34 15.58 39.13
N MET A 174 -11.46 14.83 39.11
CA MET A 174 -11.75 13.90 38.02
C MET A 174 -11.87 14.61 36.67
N ASN A 175 -12.55 15.76 36.61
CA ASN A 175 -12.69 16.56 35.40
C ASN A 175 -11.38 17.22 34.94
N SER A 176 -10.47 17.51 35.88
CA SER A 176 -9.14 18.12 35.63
C SER A 176 -8.02 17.09 35.36
N ASN A 177 -8.38 15.83 35.07
CA ASN A 177 -7.46 14.73 34.76
C ASN A 177 -6.51 14.30 35.91
N ASN A 178 -6.90 14.54 37.17
CA ASN A 178 -6.17 14.13 38.38
C ASN A 178 -6.94 13.06 39.20
N PRO A 179 -7.16 11.85 38.65
CA PRO A 179 -8.09 10.85 39.23
C PRO A 179 -7.67 10.31 40.60
N LYS A 180 -6.37 10.27 40.92
CA LYS A 180 -5.87 9.76 42.21
C LYS A 180 -6.24 10.70 43.36
N GLU A 181 -6.11 11.99 43.13
CA GLU A 181 -6.43 13.01 44.12
C GLU A 181 -7.96 13.10 44.29
N GLY A 182 -8.72 13.07 43.19
CA GLY A 182 -10.17 13.01 43.22
C GLY A 182 -10.71 11.82 44.01
N LEU A 183 -10.11 10.63 43.83
CA LEU A 183 -10.48 9.43 44.58
C LEU A 183 -10.25 9.59 46.09
N THR A 184 -9.18 10.27 46.48
CA THR A 184 -8.88 10.53 47.90
C THR A 184 -9.95 11.40 48.55
N TYR A 185 -10.42 12.43 47.86
CA TYR A 185 -11.50 13.30 48.34
C TYR A 185 -12.85 12.58 48.40
N LEU A 186 -13.19 11.78 47.38
CA LEU A 186 -14.43 11.00 47.36
C LEU A 186 -14.46 9.90 48.42
N GLU A 187 -13.33 9.24 48.70
CA GLU A 187 -13.24 8.24 49.77
C GLU A 187 -13.47 8.85 51.16
N LYS A 188 -12.94 10.06 51.41
CA LYS A 188 -13.23 10.81 52.64
C LYS A 188 -14.72 11.17 52.73
N ALA A 189 -15.30 11.71 51.66
CA ALA A 189 -16.73 12.02 51.61
C ALA A 189 -17.61 10.77 51.86
N LYS A 190 -17.28 9.65 51.23
CA LYS A 190 -17.94 8.34 51.42
C LYS A 190 -17.96 7.94 52.89
N SER A 191 -16.82 8.02 53.57
CA SER A 191 -16.71 7.64 54.99
C SER A 191 -17.59 8.49 55.91
N ILE A 192 -17.66 9.81 55.66
CA ILE A 192 -18.46 10.73 56.46
C ILE A 192 -19.96 10.52 56.21
N PHE A 193 -20.38 10.39 54.95
CA PHE A 193 -21.79 10.09 54.62
C PHE A 193 -22.25 8.76 55.20
N LEU A 194 -21.38 7.73 55.17
CA LEU A 194 -21.69 6.44 55.79
C LEU A 194 -21.85 6.56 57.32
N ALA A 195 -20.94 7.28 58.00
CA ALA A 195 -20.99 7.47 59.45
C ALA A 195 -22.26 8.21 59.92
N HIS A 196 -22.76 9.14 59.10
CA HIS A 196 -23.95 9.94 59.40
C HIS A 196 -25.24 9.38 58.78
N LYS A 197 -25.18 8.21 58.14
CA LYS A 197 -26.33 7.54 57.49
C LYS A 197 -27.00 8.38 56.39
N GLU A 198 -26.22 9.21 55.70
CA GLU A 198 -26.65 10.02 54.55
C GLU A 198 -26.64 9.18 53.26
N TYR A 199 -27.57 8.23 53.17
CA TYR A 199 -27.55 7.17 52.14
C TYR A 199 -27.71 7.68 50.70
N HIS A 200 -28.45 8.77 50.47
CA HIS A 200 -28.58 9.36 49.13
C HIS A 200 -27.25 9.93 48.64
N SER A 201 -26.58 10.74 49.47
CA SER A 201 -25.26 11.31 49.18
C SER A 201 -24.18 10.25 49.09
N LEU A 202 -24.27 9.19 49.91
CA LEU A 202 -23.40 8.02 49.85
C LEU A 202 -23.52 7.31 48.49
N ALA A 203 -24.73 7.00 48.02
CA ALA A 203 -24.95 6.33 46.75
C ALA A 203 -24.44 7.16 45.56
N THR A 204 -24.66 8.48 45.57
CA THR A 204 -24.11 9.39 44.56
C THR A 204 -22.57 9.41 44.59
N THR A 205 -21.97 9.42 45.78
CA THR A 205 -20.51 9.38 45.95
C THR A 205 -19.91 8.08 45.42
N LEU A 206 -20.56 6.94 45.67
CA LEU A 206 -20.16 5.63 45.13
C LEU A 206 -20.20 5.62 43.59
N LYS A 207 -21.22 6.22 42.98
CA LYS A 207 -21.29 6.38 41.51
C LYS A 207 -20.16 7.26 40.97
N SER A 208 -19.80 8.34 41.67
CA SER A 208 -18.66 9.17 41.30
C SER A 208 -17.32 8.44 41.40
N ILE A 209 -17.14 7.59 42.43
CA ILE A 209 -15.98 6.71 42.56
C ILE A 209 -15.92 5.72 41.39
N ALA A 210 -17.06 5.09 41.05
CA ALA A 210 -17.16 4.24 39.86
C ALA A 210 -16.76 5.02 38.58
N GLY A 211 -17.20 6.26 38.42
CA GLY A 211 -16.80 7.16 37.32
C GLY A 211 -15.28 7.36 37.21
N ILE A 212 -14.57 7.48 38.33
CA ILE A 212 -13.10 7.53 38.34
C ILE A 212 -12.52 6.20 37.85
N HIS A 213 -13.02 5.05 38.33
CA HIS A 213 -12.55 3.74 37.89
C HIS A 213 -12.84 3.46 36.40
N ILE A 214 -13.92 4.02 35.84
CA ILE A 214 -14.19 3.99 34.39
C ILE A 214 -13.04 4.64 33.63
N ARG A 215 -12.59 5.84 34.05
CA ARG A 215 -11.46 6.55 33.43
C ARG A 215 -10.14 5.79 33.60
N VAL A 216 -9.94 5.17 34.76
CA VAL A 216 -8.68 4.50 35.10
C VAL A 216 -8.49 3.17 34.38
N GLY A 217 -9.55 2.38 34.16
CA GLY A 217 -9.31 1.02 33.64
C GLY A 217 -10.18 -0.08 34.22
N ASP A 218 -10.67 0.13 35.43
CA ASP A 218 -10.94 -0.98 36.33
C ASP A 218 -12.42 -1.39 36.32
N THR A 219 -12.82 -2.16 35.31
CA THR A 219 -14.20 -2.63 35.16
C THR A 219 -14.71 -3.38 36.41
N LYS A 220 -13.84 -4.09 37.14
CA LYS A 220 -14.25 -4.82 38.36
C LYS A 220 -14.63 -3.85 39.46
N GLN A 221 -13.83 -2.82 39.69
CA GLN A 221 -14.14 -1.78 40.68
C GLN A 221 -15.36 -0.95 40.27
N VAL A 222 -15.51 -0.65 38.97
CA VAL A 222 -16.72 0.04 38.47
C VAL A 222 -17.99 -0.73 38.83
N LEU A 223 -18.02 -2.03 38.50
CA LEU A 223 -19.17 -2.88 38.80
C LEU A 223 -19.37 -3.03 40.31
N TYR A 224 -18.31 -3.13 41.11
CA TYR A 224 -18.41 -3.18 42.57
C TYR A 224 -19.14 -1.94 43.13
N TYR A 225 -18.64 -0.74 42.82
CA TYR A 225 -19.21 0.51 43.34
C TYR A 225 -20.61 0.80 42.81
N TYR A 226 -20.90 0.47 41.54
CA TYR A 226 -22.27 0.59 41.04
C TYR A 226 -23.24 -0.42 41.65
N ASN A 227 -22.82 -1.65 41.95
CA ASN A 227 -23.69 -2.61 42.64
C ASN A 227 -23.97 -2.20 44.09
N GLU A 228 -22.98 -1.63 44.80
CA GLU A 228 -23.20 -1.05 46.13
C GLU A 228 -24.19 0.13 46.09
N ALA A 229 -24.02 1.05 45.12
CA ALA A 229 -24.98 2.14 44.92
C ALA A 229 -26.39 1.64 44.56
N LEU A 230 -26.46 0.61 43.69
CA LEU A 230 -27.72 -0.01 43.29
C LEU A 230 -28.45 -0.60 44.50
N LYS A 231 -27.73 -1.29 45.39
CA LYS A 231 -28.28 -1.85 46.62
C LYS A 231 -28.87 -0.77 47.51
N ILE A 232 -28.18 0.36 47.68
CA ILE A 232 -28.68 1.50 48.47
C ILE A 232 -29.97 2.06 47.86
N TYR A 233 -29.99 2.34 46.55
CA TYR A 233 -31.18 2.88 45.89
C TYR A 233 -32.37 1.92 45.92
N ARG A 234 -32.13 0.61 45.74
CA ARG A 234 -33.17 -0.41 45.69
C ARG A 234 -33.72 -0.78 47.08
N GLU A 235 -32.85 -1.04 48.04
CA GLU A 235 -33.24 -1.65 49.33
C GLU A 235 -33.41 -0.61 50.44
N THR A 236 -32.54 0.41 50.49
CA THR A 236 -32.52 1.38 51.60
C THR A 236 -33.38 2.60 51.28
N LEU A 237 -33.14 3.25 50.14
CA LEU A 237 -33.85 4.48 49.74
C LEU A 237 -35.18 4.20 49.05
N LYS A 238 -35.33 3.00 48.45
CA LYS A 238 -36.46 2.64 47.58
C LYS A 238 -36.73 3.72 46.51
N ASP A 239 -35.65 4.23 45.92
CA ASP A 239 -35.69 5.28 44.91
C ASP A 239 -35.61 4.66 43.50
N PRO A 240 -36.74 4.57 42.78
CA PRO A 240 -36.75 3.99 41.44
C PRO A 240 -35.99 4.83 40.41
N ALA A 241 -35.74 6.13 40.66
CA ALA A 241 -34.93 6.97 39.77
C ALA A 241 -33.46 6.56 39.85
N GLY A 242 -32.94 6.53 41.08
CA GLY A 242 -31.57 6.11 41.37
C GLY A 242 -31.31 4.67 40.95
N GLU A 243 -32.28 3.77 41.15
CA GLU A 243 -32.20 2.38 40.71
C GLU A 243 -32.04 2.27 39.19
N ALA A 244 -32.96 2.86 38.41
CA ALA A 244 -32.94 2.79 36.95
C ALA A 244 -31.66 3.38 36.35
N ASN A 245 -31.23 4.55 36.83
CA ASN A 245 -30.00 5.21 36.36
C ASN A 245 -28.74 4.38 36.68
N THR A 246 -28.73 3.69 37.82
CA THR A 246 -27.60 2.84 38.21
C THR A 246 -27.58 1.55 37.39
N LEU A 247 -28.74 0.95 37.12
CA LEU A 247 -28.87 -0.20 36.21
C LEU A 247 -28.40 0.16 34.79
N GLN A 248 -28.74 1.34 34.28
CA GLN A 248 -28.25 1.83 32.99
C GLN A 248 -26.72 1.98 32.97
N SER A 249 -26.13 2.49 34.06
CA SER A 249 -24.67 2.63 34.19
C SER A 249 -23.96 1.27 34.24
N ILE A 250 -24.56 0.28 34.92
CA ILE A 250 -24.10 -1.12 34.93
C ILE A 250 -24.22 -1.74 33.54
N ALA A 251 -25.36 -1.54 32.86
CA ALA A 251 -25.59 -2.02 31.50
C ALA A 251 -24.57 -1.44 30.51
N MET A 252 -24.30 -0.14 30.58
CA MET A 252 -23.26 0.52 29.79
C MET A 252 -21.87 -0.05 30.10
N THR A 253 -21.59 -0.34 31.37
CA THR A 253 -20.31 -0.97 31.77
C THR A 253 -20.15 -2.36 31.15
N TYR A 254 -21.20 -3.19 31.18
CA TYR A 254 -21.21 -4.50 30.51
C TYR A 254 -21.16 -4.39 28.98
N SER A 255 -21.83 -3.39 28.39
CA SER A 255 -21.76 -3.08 26.95
C SER A 255 -20.33 -2.74 26.53
N LEU A 256 -19.64 -1.94 27.35
CA LEU A 256 -18.24 -1.58 27.16
C LEU A 256 -17.29 -2.75 27.45
N SER A 257 -17.67 -3.74 28.26
CA SER A 257 -16.90 -4.98 28.47
C SER A 257 -17.23 -6.09 27.48
N GLY A 258 -18.04 -5.80 26.44
CA GLY A 258 -18.41 -6.77 25.41
C GLY A 258 -19.47 -7.79 25.82
N GLU A 259 -19.91 -7.77 27.07
CA GLU A 259 -20.95 -8.65 27.65
C GLU A 259 -22.36 -8.19 27.23
N THR A 260 -22.57 -8.18 25.91
CA THR A 260 -23.71 -7.52 25.24
C THR A 260 -25.06 -8.11 25.64
N LYS A 261 -25.13 -9.41 25.97
CA LYS A 261 -26.35 -10.05 26.50
C LYS A 261 -26.68 -9.60 27.92
N THR A 262 -25.67 -9.51 28.78
CA THR A 262 -25.80 -9.02 30.16
C THR A 262 -26.18 -7.54 30.16
N ALA A 263 -25.55 -6.75 29.30
CA ALA A 263 -25.92 -5.35 29.09
C ALA A 263 -27.40 -5.19 28.71
N LEU A 264 -27.87 -5.98 27.75
CA LEU A 264 -29.28 -5.97 27.34
C LEU A 264 -30.22 -6.27 28.52
N HIS A 265 -29.87 -7.26 29.34
CA HIS A 265 -30.66 -7.63 30.51
C HIS A 265 -30.80 -6.47 31.51
N TYR A 266 -29.70 -5.76 31.82
CA TYR A 266 -29.75 -4.59 32.71
C TYR A 266 -30.47 -3.38 32.09
N TYR A 267 -30.30 -3.14 30.79
CA TYR A 267 -31.07 -2.11 30.09
C TYR A 267 -32.57 -2.39 30.09
N GLU A 268 -32.99 -3.65 29.90
CA GLU A 268 -34.41 -4.05 29.95
C GLU A 268 -35.01 -3.90 31.35
N GLN A 269 -34.24 -4.16 32.42
CA GLN A 269 -34.65 -3.85 33.79
C GLN A 269 -34.83 -2.33 34.00
N ALA A 270 -33.85 -1.52 33.57
CA ALA A 270 -33.91 -0.07 33.68
C ALA A 270 -35.11 0.52 32.91
N LEU A 271 -35.36 0.02 31.68
CA LEU A 271 -36.50 0.42 30.84
C LEU A 271 -37.84 0.17 31.54
N LYS A 272 -38.00 -1.01 32.18
CA LYS A 272 -39.22 -1.36 32.90
C LYS A 272 -39.52 -0.36 34.02
N ILE A 273 -38.50 0.07 34.76
CA ILE A 273 -38.66 1.04 35.85
C ILE A 273 -39.01 2.42 35.30
N GLN A 274 -38.35 2.89 34.23
CA GLN A 274 -38.65 4.20 33.65
C GLN A 274 -40.06 4.27 33.05
N ARG A 275 -40.53 3.18 32.42
CA ARG A 275 -41.93 3.07 31.96
C ARG A 275 -42.94 3.17 33.09
N GLN A 276 -42.68 2.52 34.22
CA GLN A 276 -43.54 2.62 35.41
C GLN A 276 -43.56 4.04 35.98
N ARG A 277 -42.43 4.74 35.91
CA ARG A 277 -42.30 6.15 36.30
C ARG A 277 -42.94 7.13 35.30
N LYS A 278 -43.31 6.67 34.10
CA LYS A 278 -43.75 7.50 32.97
C LYS A 278 -42.73 8.58 32.59
N ASP A 279 -41.44 8.27 32.76
CA ASP A 279 -40.33 9.16 32.42
C ASP A 279 -39.96 8.95 30.94
N VAL A 280 -40.70 9.62 30.06
CA VAL A 280 -40.57 9.45 28.60
C VAL A 280 -39.17 9.84 28.07
N PRO A 281 -38.53 10.93 28.54
CA PRO A 281 -37.15 11.23 28.16
C PRO A 281 -36.15 10.11 28.52
N ALA A 282 -36.22 9.58 29.75
CA ALA A 282 -35.34 8.47 30.15
C ALA A 282 -35.66 7.17 29.41
N GLU A 283 -36.92 6.93 29.07
CA GLU A 283 -37.34 5.81 28.23
C GLU A 283 -36.71 5.88 26.84
N ILE A 284 -36.70 7.05 26.20
CA ILE A 284 -36.08 7.27 24.89
C ILE A 284 -34.59 6.90 24.90
N GLU A 285 -33.84 7.39 25.90
CA GLU A 285 -32.40 7.14 26.01
C GLU A 285 -32.10 5.64 26.14
N ILE A 286 -32.83 4.94 27.01
CA ILE A 286 -32.63 3.50 27.22
C ILE A 286 -33.03 2.69 25.97
N LEU A 287 -34.10 3.07 25.26
CA LEU A 287 -34.50 2.39 24.02
C LEU A 287 -33.47 2.56 22.90
N GLN A 288 -32.80 3.72 22.82
CA GLN A 288 -31.69 3.94 21.88
C GLN A 288 -30.49 3.04 22.22
N ASP A 289 -30.12 2.96 23.50
CA ASP A 289 -29.07 2.05 23.97
C ASP A 289 -29.42 0.58 23.65
N ILE A 290 -30.65 0.16 23.94
CA ILE A 290 -31.17 -1.17 23.61
C ILE A 290 -31.10 -1.45 22.11
N ALA A 291 -31.44 -0.48 21.26
CA ALA A 291 -31.37 -0.63 19.81
C ALA A 291 -29.93 -0.89 19.34
N VAL A 292 -28.95 -0.14 19.86
CA VAL A 292 -27.52 -0.35 19.57
C VAL A 292 -27.08 -1.75 20.00
N ILE A 293 -27.46 -2.19 21.20
CA ILE A 293 -27.14 -3.50 21.75
C ILE A 293 -27.78 -4.63 20.92
N ARG A 294 -29.06 -4.49 20.55
CA ARG A 294 -29.77 -5.44 19.67
C ARG A 294 -29.12 -5.51 18.29
N GLY A 295 -28.69 -4.38 17.74
CA GLY A 295 -27.94 -4.32 16.49
C GLY A 295 -26.58 -5.04 16.58
N ARG A 296 -25.87 -4.93 17.71
CA ARG A 296 -24.62 -5.69 17.96
C ARG A 296 -24.85 -7.19 18.12
N LEU A 297 -25.98 -7.59 18.68
CA LEU A 297 -26.40 -8.99 18.80
C LEU A 297 -26.95 -9.57 17.48
N GLY A 298 -26.91 -8.82 16.37
CA GLY A 298 -27.47 -9.26 15.08
C GLY A 298 -29.00 -9.22 15.02
N ASN A 299 -29.68 -8.77 16.07
CA ASN A 299 -31.14 -8.73 16.16
C ASN A 299 -31.68 -7.42 15.56
N THR A 300 -31.37 -7.21 14.27
CA THR A 300 -31.56 -5.94 13.57
C THR A 300 -33.01 -5.53 13.44
N THR A 301 -33.93 -6.47 13.27
CA THR A 301 -35.38 -6.21 13.24
C THR A 301 -35.83 -5.55 14.54
N LYS A 302 -35.48 -6.15 15.68
CA LYS A 302 -35.82 -5.60 17.01
C LYS A 302 -35.10 -4.28 17.29
N ALA A 303 -33.90 -4.09 16.74
CA ALA A 303 -33.19 -2.82 16.83
C ALA A 303 -33.96 -1.69 16.10
N VAL A 304 -34.40 -1.95 14.86
CA VAL A 304 -35.20 -1.00 14.07
C VAL A 304 -36.56 -0.74 14.74
N GLU A 305 -37.22 -1.77 15.29
CA GLU A 305 -38.46 -1.61 16.06
C GLU A 305 -38.27 -0.67 17.26
N SER A 306 -37.18 -0.84 18.00
CA SER A 306 -36.85 0.01 19.15
C SER A 306 -36.62 1.46 18.73
N LEU A 307 -35.95 1.70 17.60
CA LEU A 307 -35.74 3.06 17.08
C LEU A 307 -37.01 3.69 16.50
N LYS A 308 -37.91 2.90 15.91
CA LYS A 308 -39.24 3.38 15.48
C LYS A 308 -40.10 3.77 16.68
N GLU A 309 -40.01 3.02 17.78
CA GLU A 309 -40.64 3.38 19.05
C GLU A 309 -40.07 4.69 19.59
N VAL A 310 -38.74 4.87 19.55
CA VAL A 310 -38.08 6.15 19.90
C VAL A 310 -38.62 7.31 19.06
N LEU A 311 -38.75 7.16 17.74
CA LEU A 311 -39.31 8.22 16.87
C LEU A 311 -40.72 8.63 17.31
N LYS A 312 -41.58 7.65 17.63
CA LYS A 312 -42.94 7.91 18.11
C LYS A 312 -42.94 8.64 19.46
N LEU A 313 -42.10 8.24 20.40
CA LEU A 313 -41.97 8.92 21.69
C LEU A 313 -41.41 10.33 21.53
N GLN A 314 -40.45 10.53 20.64
CA GLN A 314 -39.89 11.85 20.29
C GLN A 314 -40.96 12.80 19.73
N GLU A 315 -41.92 12.29 18.94
CA GLU A 315 -43.07 13.06 18.48
C GLU A 315 -44.01 13.46 19.62
N GLN A 316 -44.30 12.55 20.55
CA GLN A 316 -45.19 12.80 21.68
C GLN A 316 -44.68 13.89 22.63
N VAL A 317 -43.37 13.93 22.87
CA VAL A 317 -42.75 14.91 23.79
C VAL A 317 -42.29 16.20 23.11
N GLY A 318 -42.54 16.37 21.81
CA GLY A 318 -42.11 17.55 21.05
C GLY A 318 -40.59 17.69 20.95
N SER A 319 -39.88 16.57 20.73
CA SER A 319 -38.41 16.60 20.56
C SER A 319 -37.99 17.39 19.32
N ASP A 320 -36.84 18.08 19.44
CA ASP A 320 -36.23 18.82 18.35
C ASP A 320 -35.91 17.93 17.13
N LEU A 321 -35.95 18.55 15.95
CA LEU A 321 -35.70 17.94 14.64
C LEU A 321 -34.32 17.27 14.57
N SER A 322 -33.30 17.79 15.26
CA SER A 322 -31.96 17.18 15.34
C SER A 322 -32.01 15.76 15.92
N LYS A 323 -32.77 15.56 17.01
CA LYS A 323 -32.90 14.25 17.67
C LYS A 323 -33.62 13.23 16.79
N LYS A 324 -34.65 13.67 16.05
CA LYS A 324 -35.36 12.82 15.08
C LYS A 324 -34.45 12.42 13.92
N ALA A 325 -33.68 13.36 13.39
CA ALA A 325 -32.71 13.12 12.32
C ALA A 325 -31.63 12.10 12.74
N ASN A 326 -31.10 12.22 13.96
CA ASN A 326 -30.15 11.27 14.53
C ASN A 326 -30.73 9.85 14.62
N THR A 327 -31.98 9.70 15.07
CA THR A 327 -32.66 8.39 15.11
C THR A 327 -32.83 7.79 13.71
N LEU A 328 -33.22 8.60 12.71
CA LEU A 328 -33.33 8.15 11.32
C LEU A 328 -31.99 7.69 10.75
N ALA A 329 -30.90 8.43 11.01
CA ALA A 329 -29.57 8.03 10.58
C ALA A 329 -29.10 6.71 11.22
N GLN A 330 -29.44 6.47 12.49
CA GLN A 330 -29.17 5.18 13.15
C GLN A 330 -29.92 4.02 12.48
N ILE A 331 -31.17 4.23 12.10
CA ILE A 331 -31.94 3.24 11.33
C ILE A 331 -31.26 2.99 9.99
N GLY A 332 -30.86 4.05 9.27
CA GLY A 332 -30.10 3.95 8.01
C GLY A 332 -28.82 3.13 8.14
N HIS A 333 -28.04 3.33 9.22
CA HIS A 333 -26.84 2.53 9.49
C HIS A 333 -27.13 1.05 9.75
N ILE A 334 -28.22 0.72 10.44
CA ILE A 334 -28.61 -0.67 10.69
C ILE A 334 -28.99 -1.36 9.37
N TYR A 335 -29.70 -0.66 8.47
CA TYR A 335 -29.99 -1.18 7.14
C TYR A 335 -28.74 -1.32 6.26
N ALA A 336 -27.83 -0.34 6.27
CA ALA A 336 -26.56 -0.44 5.54
C ALA A 336 -25.71 -1.64 6.00
N LYS A 337 -25.69 -1.95 7.30
CA LYS A 337 -25.01 -3.15 7.84
C LYS A 337 -25.62 -4.48 7.39
N GLN A 338 -26.91 -4.47 7.08
CA GLN A 338 -27.64 -5.62 6.50
C GLN A 338 -27.54 -5.67 4.98
N ALA A 339 -26.73 -4.81 4.38
CA ALA A 339 -26.64 -4.63 2.93
C ALA A 339 -27.96 -4.20 2.24
N ASP A 340 -28.97 -3.73 2.99
CA ASP A 340 -30.14 -3.04 2.44
C ASP A 340 -29.83 -1.55 2.27
N TYR A 341 -28.97 -1.26 1.30
CA TYR A 341 -28.50 0.10 1.06
C TYR A 341 -29.58 1.00 0.45
N ARG A 342 -30.59 0.43 -0.22
CA ARG A 342 -31.71 1.21 -0.77
C ARG A 342 -32.51 1.86 0.35
N THR A 343 -32.93 1.06 1.33
CA THR A 343 -33.62 1.58 2.51
C THR A 343 -32.70 2.48 3.33
N ALA A 344 -31.41 2.14 3.43
CA ALA A 344 -30.43 2.99 4.12
C ALA A 344 -30.32 4.39 3.51
N ILE A 345 -30.22 4.50 2.17
CA ILE A 345 -30.14 5.78 1.46
C ILE A 345 -31.39 6.63 1.74
N ASP A 346 -32.58 6.03 1.74
CA ASP A 346 -33.83 6.74 2.05
C ASP A 346 -33.80 7.35 3.47
N TYR A 347 -33.42 6.56 4.48
CA TYR A 347 -33.26 7.07 5.85
C TYR A 347 -32.17 8.13 5.97
N PHE A 348 -31.03 7.99 5.28
CA PHE A 348 -29.98 9.00 5.28
C PHE A 348 -30.43 10.30 4.60
N GLN A 349 -31.24 10.23 3.55
CA GLN A 349 -31.84 11.39 2.89
C GLN A 349 -32.86 12.10 3.78
N GLN A 350 -33.72 11.35 4.47
CA GLN A 350 -34.67 11.89 5.44
C GLN A 350 -33.94 12.59 6.60
N ALA A 351 -32.92 11.95 7.17
CA ALA A 351 -32.08 12.55 8.21
C ALA A 351 -31.38 13.83 7.71
N GLY A 352 -30.79 13.78 6.51
CA GLY A 352 -30.14 14.94 5.88
C GLY A 352 -31.09 16.13 5.68
N LYS A 353 -32.35 15.89 5.27
CA LYS A 353 -33.35 16.93 5.12
C LYS A 353 -33.69 17.61 6.46
N LEU A 354 -33.80 16.84 7.53
CA LEU A 354 -34.06 17.38 8.87
C LEU A 354 -32.87 18.17 9.40
N TRP A 355 -31.64 17.66 9.29
CA TRP A 355 -30.44 18.42 9.68
C TRP A 355 -30.28 19.71 8.87
N GLN A 356 -30.67 19.70 7.59
CA GLN A 356 -30.69 20.90 6.76
C GLN A 356 -31.69 21.96 7.27
N GLN A 357 -32.87 21.53 7.75
CA GLN A 357 -33.86 22.44 8.36
C GLN A 357 -33.37 23.05 9.68
N VAL A 358 -32.55 22.30 10.44
CA VAL A 358 -31.93 22.77 11.69
C VAL A 358 -30.70 23.66 11.43
N GLY A 359 -30.16 23.65 10.21
CA GLY A 359 -28.96 24.40 9.85
C GLY A 359 -27.64 23.71 10.23
N ASP A 360 -27.66 22.40 10.53
CA ASP A 360 -26.46 21.64 10.86
C ASP A 360 -25.75 21.14 9.58
N THR A 361 -24.89 21.99 9.04
CA THR A 361 -24.15 21.70 7.79
C THR A 361 -23.18 20.52 7.92
N GLN A 362 -22.67 20.26 9.13
CA GLN A 362 -21.76 19.14 9.38
C GLN A 362 -22.49 17.80 9.24
N LEU A 363 -23.66 17.66 9.85
CA LEU A 363 -24.45 16.43 9.77
C LEU A 363 -25.08 16.21 8.38
N VAL A 364 -25.48 17.30 7.69
CA VAL A 364 -25.89 17.22 6.27
C VAL A 364 -24.75 16.68 5.40
N SER A 365 -23.53 17.17 5.61
CA SER A 365 -22.36 16.69 4.89
C SER A 365 -22.07 15.19 5.16
N MET A 366 -22.20 14.75 6.42
CA MET A 366 -22.08 13.33 6.78
C MET A 366 -23.16 12.47 6.12
N SER A 367 -24.41 12.94 6.03
CA SER A 367 -25.47 12.25 5.28
C SER A 367 -25.05 12.04 3.81
N PHE A 368 -24.52 13.06 3.15
CA PHE A 368 -24.03 12.94 1.78
C PHE A 368 -22.87 11.94 1.64
N GLN A 369 -21.93 11.91 2.58
CA GLN A 369 -20.86 10.90 2.60
C GLN A 369 -21.42 9.48 2.73
N MET A 370 -22.41 9.26 3.60
CA MET A 370 -23.04 7.96 3.81
C MET A 370 -23.80 7.49 2.56
N ILE A 371 -24.54 8.40 1.92
CA ILE A 371 -25.24 8.15 0.65
C ILE A 371 -24.23 7.82 -0.45
N ALA A 372 -23.14 8.60 -0.57
CA ALA A 372 -22.11 8.34 -1.55
C ALA A 372 -21.46 6.96 -1.36
N ASN A 373 -21.06 6.64 -0.13
CA ASN A 373 -20.47 5.34 0.20
C ASN A 373 -21.43 4.18 -0.07
N ALA A 374 -22.73 4.35 0.22
CA ALA A 374 -23.76 3.39 -0.14
C ALA A 374 -23.83 3.22 -1.66
N HIS A 375 -23.87 4.31 -2.44
CA HIS A 375 -23.86 4.22 -3.91
C HIS A 375 -22.62 3.51 -4.47
N THR A 376 -21.44 3.81 -3.93
CA THR A 376 -20.17 3.16 -4.31
C THR A 376 -20.17 1.67 -3.99
N THR A 377 -20.61 1.29 -2.79
CA THR A 377 -20.51 -0.10 -2.30
C THR A 377 -21.63 -1.01 -2.82
N TYR A 378 -22.84 -0.47 -3.01
CA TYR A 378 -24.05 -1.21 -3.38
C TYR A 378 -24.30 -1.21 -4.89
N SER A 379 -24.53 -0.02 -5.44
CA SER A 379 -24.98 0.16 -6.82
C SER A 379 -23.84 0.25 -7.83
N GLY A 380 -22.63 0.58 -7.38
CA GLY A 380 -21.52 0.99 -8.25
C GLY A 380 -21.83 2.26 -9.07
N ASP A 381 -22.83 3.05 -8.65
CA ASP A 381 -23.13 4.35 -9.26
C ASP A 381 -22.10 5.39 -8.79
N TYR A 382 -20.91 5.26 -9.34
CA TYR A 382 -19.76 6.11 -9.04
C TYR A 382 -20.03 7.58 -9.38
N GLN A 383 -20.88 7.87 -10.38
CA GLN A 383 -21.20 9.25 -10.76
C GLN A 383 -22.07 9.94 -9.71
N THR A 384 -23.12 9.27 -9.24
CA THR A 384 -23.95 9.79 -8.16
C THR A 384 -23.16 9.88 -6.86
N ALA A 385 -22.30 8.90 -6.57
CA ALA A 385 -21.39 8.96 -5.42
C ALA A 385 -20.49 10.20 -5.46
N LEU A 386 -19.81 10.47 -6.59
CA LEU A 386 -18.98 11.67 -6.76
C LEU A 386 -19.79 12.96 -6.56
N LYS A 387 -21.01 13.06 -7.12
CA LYS A 387 -21.89 14.22 -6.92
C LYS A 387 -22.22 14.48 -5.46
N PHE A 388 -22.52 13.44 -4.68
CA PHE A 388 -22.79 13.59 -3.25
C PHE A 388 -21.51 13.93 -2.46
N LEU A 389 -20.35 13.38 -2.82
CA LEU A 389 -19.07 13.74 -2.20
C LEU A 389 -18.69 15.20 -2.49
N ASP A 390 -18.96 15.71 -3.69
CA ASP A 390 -18.73 17.12 -4.03
C ASP A 390 -19.66 18.03 -3.21
N LYS A 391 -20.95 17.69 -3.11
CA LYS A 391 -21.89 18.39 -2.19
C LYS A 391 -21.45 18.32 -0.73
N ALA A 392 -20.87 17.20 -0.29
CA ALA A 392 -20.35 17.07 1.06
C ALA A 392 -19.16 18.00 1.29
N LEU A 393 -18.21 18.08 0.34
CA LEU A 393 -17.05 18.98 0.41
C LEU A 393 -17.48 20.46 0.43
N GLU A 394 -18.51 20.82 -0.34
CA GLU A 394 -19.11 22.16 -0.35
C GLU A 394 -19.68 22.59 1.01
N LEU A 395 -19.93 21.66 1.94
CA LEU A 395 -20.45 21.98 3.28
C LEU A 395 -19.37 21.94 4.38
N GLN A 396 -18.13 21.60 4.05
CA GLN A 396 -17.09 21.26 5.03
C GLN A 396 -16.03 22.34 5.28
N PHE A 397 -16.27 23.61 4.96
CA PHE A 397 -15.25 24.68 4.89
C PHE A 397 -14.26 24.76 6.08
N ASP A 398 -14.71 24.54 7.32
CA ASP A 398 -13.87 24.68 8.53
C ASP A 398 -13.43 23.34 9.17
N ASN A 399 -13.92 22.19 8.69
CA ASN A 399 -13.64 20.87 9.28
C ASN A 399 -12.68 20.04 8.40
N LYS A 400 -11.38 20.27 8.60
CA LYS A 400 -10.31 19.60 7.83
C LYS A 400 -10.31 18.07 7.94
N ASP A 401 -10.73 17.52 9.08
CA ASP A 401 -10.83 16.06 9.27
C ASP A 401 -11.93 15.47 8.38
N ASN A 402 -13.11 16.09 8.36
CA ASN A 402 -14.21 15.67 7.49
C ASN A 402 -13.87 15.85 6.01
N GLN A 403 -13.20 16.95 5.65
CA GLN A 403 -12.70 17.16 4.28
C GLN A 403 -11.76 16.03 3.85
N ALA A 404 -10.77 15.69 4.68
CA ALA A 404 -9.84 14.61 4.40
C ALA A 404 -10.56 13.27 4.21
N PHE A 405 -11.56 12.97 5.04
CA PHE A 405 -12.37 11.76 4.89
C PHE A 405 -13.15 11.73 3.57
N THR A 406 -13.81 12.84 3.20
CA THR A 406 -14.55 12.94 1.92
C THR A 406 -13.63 12.77 0.72
N LEU A 407 -12.43 13.38 0.75
CA LEU A 407 -11.41 13.21 -0.28
C LEU A 407 -10.93 11.75 -0.37
N GLY A 408 -10.79 11.08 0.77
CA GLY A 408 -10.50 9.64 0.82
C GLY A 408 -11.59 8.79 0.16
N LEU A 409 -12.87 9.07 0.42
CA LEU A 409 -13.99 8.39 -0.26
C LEU A 409 -14.01 8.68 -1.77
N LYS A 410 -13.69 9.92 -2.17
CA LYS A 410 -13.58 10.30 -3.59
C LYS A 410 -12.46 9.53 -4.29
N ALA A 411 -11.32 9.39 -3.60
CA ALA A 411 -10.20 8.59 -4.05
C ALA A 411 -10.56 7.09 -4.19
N ASP A 412 -11.32 6.53 -3.24
CA ASP A 412 -11.84 5.16 -3.30
C ASP A 412 -12.73 4.94 -4.56
N VAL A 413 -13.57 5.93 -4.91
CA VAL A 413 -14.38 5.89 -6.14
C VAL A 413 -13.52 5.89 -7.39
N TYR A 414 -12.55 6.80 -7.50
CA TYR A 414 -11.61 6.82 -8.63
C TYR A 414 -10.80 5.53 -8.75
N ALA A 415 -10.34 4.97 -7.62
CA ALA A 415 -9.61 3.72 -7.61
C ALA A 415 -10.47 2.56 -8.12
N SER A 416 -11.76 2.54 -7.77
CA SER A 416 -12.72 1.52 -8.23
C SER A 416 -12.99 1.60 -9.74
N GLN A 417 -12.96 2.81 -10.31
CA GLN A 417 -13.07 3.04 -11.76
C GLN A 417 -11.77 2.69 -12.54
N GLY A 418 -10.65 2.46 -11.85
CA GLY A 418 -9.33 2.29 -12.49
C GLY A 418 -8.58 3.60 -12.76
N ASN A 419 -9.11 4.73 -12.29
CA ASN A 419 -8.49 6.05 -12.39
C ASN A 419 -7.43 6.25 -11.29
N TYR A 420 -6.39 5.43 -11.32
CA TYR A 420 -5.42 5.34 -10.23
C TYR A 420 -4.63 6.63 -9.98
N GLN A 421 -4.35 7.42 -11.02
CA GLN A 421 -3.69 8.70 -10.85
C GLN A 421 -4.55 9.69 -10.05
N GLN A 422 -5.83 9.82 -10.42
CA GLN A 422 -6.76 10.71 -9.71
C GLN A 422 -6.99 10.23 -8.27
N ALA A 423 -7.09 8.91 -8.06
CA ALA A 423 -7.16 8.34 -6.72
C ALA A 423 -5.94 8.72 -5.86
N LEU A 424 -4.73 8.61 -6.41
CA LEU A 424 -3.50 8.97 -5.70
C LEU A 424 -3.47 10.47 -5.36
N GLU A 425 -3.91 11.33 -6.28
CA GLU A 425 -3.99 12.77 -6.07
C GLU A 425 -4.97 13.13 -4.94
N GLU A 426 -6.17 12.56 -4.93
CA GLU A 426 -7.17 12.77 -3.88
C GLU A 426 -6.71 12.22 -2.52
N TYR A 427 -6.08 11.04 -2.47
CA TYR A 427 -5.47 10.54 -1.24
C TYR A 427 -4.35 11.42 -0.72
N ASN A 428 -3.51 11.97 -1.59
CA ASN A 428 -2.45 12.90 -1.17
C ASN A 428 -3.01 14.22 -0.65
N LYS A 429 -4.12 14.72 -1.22
CA LYS A 429 -4.85 15.88 -0.66
C LYS A 429 -5.38 15.57 0.74
N ALA A 430 -6.02 14.42 0.92
CA ALA A 430 -6.49 13.96 2.22
C ALA A 430 -5.36 13.86 3.25
N LEU A 431 -4.24 13.25 2.85
CA LEU A 431 -3.05 13.08 3.71
C LEU A 431 -2.41 14.42 4.10
N LYS A 432 -2.35 15.38 3.17
CA LYS A 432 -1.84 16.73 3.43
C LYS A 432 -2.70 17.46 4.48
N LEU A 433 -4.03 17.35 4.36
CA LEU A 433 -4.96 17.92 5.34
C LEU A 433 -4.78 17.25 6.72
N GLN A 434 -4.74 15.92 6.76
CA GLN A 434 -4.54 15.15 7.99
C GLN A 434 -3.25 15.55 8.72
N ARG A 435 -2.13 15.67 8.00
CA ARG A 435 -0.84 16.07 8.57
C ARG A 435 -0.80 17.51 9.09
N SER A 436 -1.73 18.36 8.65
CA SER A 436 -1.85 19.73 9.17
C SER A 436 -2.60 19.81 10.51
N ILE A 437 -3.15 18.68 11.00
CA ILE A 437 -3.94 18.59 12.22
C ILE A 437 -3.10 17.88 13.29
N PRO A 438 -2.99 18.41 14.52
CA PRO A 438 -2.33 17.70 15.63
C PRO A 438 -3.06 16.39 15.97
N ASN A 439 -2.36 15.26 15.92
CA ASN A 439 -2.88 13.90 16.18
C ASN A 439 -4.03 13.45 15.25
N PRO A 440 -3.82 13.33 13.93
CA PRO A 440 -4.87 12.94 13.00
C PRO A 440 -5.29 11.49 13.25
N LYS A 441 -6.57 11.28 13.58
CA LYS A 441 -7.12 9.93 13.85
C LYS A 441 -7.20 9.04 12.60
N SER A 442 -7.05 9.63 11.40
CA SER A 442 -7.36 9.03 10.09
C SER A 442 -6.16 8.89 9.14
N GLU A 443 -4.97 9.38 9.49
CA GLU A 443 -3.77 9.33 8.63
C GLU A 443 -3.43 7.89 8.20
N VAL A 444 -3.44 6.95 9.15
CA VAL A 444 -3.11 5.56 8.82
C VAL A 444 -4.13 4.92 7.89
N GLY A 445 -5.41 5.27 8.03
CA GLY A 445 -6.44 4.82 7.08
C GLY A 445 -6.11 5.22 5.65
N THR A 446 -5.75 6.49 5.43
CA THR A 446 -5.30 6.99 4.12
C THR A 446 -4.03 6.28 3.63
N LEU A 447 -3.04 6.06 4.51
CA LEU A 447 -1.81 5.35 4.15
C LEU A 447 -2.09 3.91 3.68
N LEU A 448 -2.98 3.18 4.35
CA LEU A 448 -3.37 1.83 3.95
C LEU A 448 -4.07 1.83 2.59
N LYS A 449 -4.89 2.85 2.29
CA LYS A 449 -5.53 3.01 0.98
C LYS A 449 -4.54 3.33 -0.14
N ILE A 450 -3.54 4.17 0.14
CA ILE A 450 -2.42 4.39 -0.78
C ILE A 450 -1.63 3.08 -1.00
N ALA A 451 -1.37 2.32 0.07
CA ALA A 451 -0.72 1.01 -0.04
C ALA A 451 -1.55 0.03 -0.90
N GLN A 452 -2.88 0.07 -0.81
CA GLN A 452 -3.80 -0.68 -1.69
C GLN A 452 -3.66 -0.28 -3.14
N LEU A 453 -3.52 1.01 -3.43
CA LEU A 453 -3.31 1.50 -4.78
C LEU A 453 -1.98 1.02 -5.37
N TYR A 454 -0.88 1.10 -4.61
CA TYR A 454 0.41 0.56 -5.01
C TYR A 454 0.36 -0.95 -5.27
N ARG A 455 -0.37 -1.71 -4.44
CA ARG A 455 -0.62 -3.14 -4.69
C ARG A 455 -1.39 -3.37 -6.00
N TYR A 456 -2.38 -2.54 -6.33
CA TYR A 456 -3.12 -2.64 -7.60
C TYR A 456 -2.27 -2.30 -8.83
N LEU A 457 -1.28 -1.42 -8.65
CA LEU A 457 -0.27 -1.05 -9.64
C LEU A 457 0.90 -2.03 -9.68
N GLY A 458 0.90 -3.11 -8.88
CA GLY A 458 1.99 -4.09 -8.86
C GLY A 458 3.25 -3.67 -8.11
N ASP A 459 3.32 -2.43 -7.59
CA ASP A 459 4.42 -1.97 -6.74
C ASP A 459 4.21 -2.44 -5.29
N TYR A 460 4.42 -3.73 -5.11
CA TYR A 460 4.27 -4.39 -3.82
C TYR A 460 5.29 -3.90 -2.78
N GLN A 461 6.46 -3.43 -3.21
CA GLN A 461 7.49 -2.99 -2.27
C GLN A 461 7.13 -1.64 -1.64
N SER A 462 6.67 -0.67 -2.43
CA SER A 462 6.13 0.59 -1.89
C SER A 462 4.91 0.34 -1.01
N SER A 463 4.05 -0.60 -1.41
CA SER A 463 2.92 -1.04 -0.58
C SER A 463 3.38 -1.55 0.80
N ILE A 464 4.34 -2.48 0.84
CA ILE A 464 4.94 -3.01 2.10
C ILE A 464 5.59 -1.89 2.92
N ASN A 465 6.35 -1.00 2.28
CA ASN A 465 7.03 0.10 2.95
C ASN A 465 6.03 1.04 3.64
N ILE A 466 4.90 1.35 2.99
CA ILE A 466 3.84 2.18 3.57
C ILE A 466 3.14 1.44 4.72
N CYS A 467 2.90 0.14 4.59
CA CYS A 467 2.37 -0.68 5.69
C CYS A 467 3.31 -0.66 6.90
N ASN A 468 4.62 -0.79 6.69
CA ASN A 468 5.60 -0.74 7.77
C ASN A 468 5.65 0.65 8.43
N LYS A 469 5.54 1.74 7.66
CA LYS A 469 5.41 3.10 8.20
C LYS A 469 4.14 3.25 9.04
N ALA A 470 3.01 2.71 8.57
CA ALA A 470 1.76 2.66 9.32
C ALA A 470 1.92 1.89 10.65
N LEU A 471 2.61 0.74 10.63
CA LEU A 471 2.93 -0.04 11.85
C LEU A 471 3.84 0.73 12.81
N GLU A 472 4.79 1.51 12.32
CA GLU A 472 5.65 2.36 13.17
C GLU A 472 4.88 3.47 13.87
N ILE A 473 3.87 4.06 13.22
CA ILE A 473 2.96 5.03 13.85
C ILE A 473 2.23 4.37 15.04
N PHE A 474 1.83 3.10 14.93
CA PHE A 474 1.18 2.38 16.03
C PHE A 474 2.07 2.05 17.22
N LYS A 475 3.39 1.96 17.03
CA LYS A 475 4.33 1.86 18.16
C LYS A 475 4.32 3.11 19.04
N ARG A 476 3.90 4.26 18.50
CA ARG A 476 3.82 5.56 19.19
C ARG A 476 2.41 5.87 19.68
N THR A 477 1.38 5.38 18.97
CA THR A 477 -0.04 5.57 19.31
C THR A 477 -0.76 4.21 19.30
N PRO A 478 -0.82 3.48 20.43
CA PRO A 478 -1.28 2.09 20.48
C PRO A 478 -2.76 1.93 20.09
N SER A 479 -3.02 1.54 18.85
CA SER A 479 -4.34 1.14 18.35
C SER A 479 -4.30 -0.29 17.82
N LYS A 480 -4.64 -1.26 18.67
CA LYS A 480 -4.63 -2.69 18.31
C LYS A 480 -5.44 -2.98 17.04
N LEU A 481 -6.62 -2.35 16.88
CA LEU A 481 -7.48 -2.59 15.72
C LEU A 481 -6.83 -2.15 14.40
N GLN A 482 -6.23 -0.96 14.38
CA GLN A 482 -5.59 -0.46 13.17
C GLN A 482 -4.27 -1.19 12.88
N GLU A 483 -3.58 -1.67 13.92
CA GLU A 483 -2.45 -2.59 13.78
C GLU A 483 -2.89 -3.92 13.15
N ILE A 484 -3.98 -4.54 13.63
CA ILE A 484 -4.58 -5.73 13.03
C ILE A 484 -4.93 -5.50 11.56
N GLN A 485 -5.62 -4.39 11.23
CA GLN A 485 -5.98 -4.06 9.86
C GLN A 485 -4.74 -3.90 8.96
N THR A 486 -3.68 -3.27 9.47
CA THR A 486 -2.42 -3.11 8.75
C THR A 486 -1.73 -4.45 8.51
N LEU A 487 -1.71 -5.35 9.50
CA LEU A 487 -1.15 -6.69 9.37
C LEU A 487 -1.95 -7.57 8.39
N VAL A 488 -3.28 -7.49 8.43
CA VAL A 488 -4.17 -8.15 7.45
C VAL A 488 -3.90 -7.64 6.05
N PHE A 489 -3.75 -6.33 5.89
CA PHE A 489 -3.44 -5.74 4.60
C PHE A 489 -2.04 -6.14 4.10
N LEU A 490 -1.03 -6.12 4.97
CA LEU A 490 0.32 -6.61 4.67
C LEU A 490 0.32 -8.09 4.27
N ALA A 491 -0.46 -8.93 4.97
CA ALA A 491 -0.65 -10.32 4.62
C ALA A 491 -1.22 -10.48 3.20
N SER A 492 -2.23 -9.68 2.86
CA SER A 492 -2.76 -9.61 1.49
C SER A 492 -1.67 -9.20 0.49
N VAL A 493 -0.84 -8.19 0.77
CA VAL A 493 0.26 -7.80 -0.15
C VAL A 493 1.23 -8.97 -0.40
N HIS A 494 1.59 -9.73 0.64
CA HIS A 494 2.41 -10.93 0.50
C HIS A 494 1.72 -12.03 -0.32
N GLN A 495 0.41 -12.23 -0.18
CA GLN A 495 -0.33 -13.17 -1.02
C GLN A 495 -0.24 -12.80 -2.52
N PHE A 496 -0.34 -11.51 -2.87
CA PHE A 496 -0.21 -11.05 -4.26
C PHE A 496 1.22 -11.12 -4.80
N GLN A 497 2.23 -11.25 -3.92
CA GLN A 497 3.62 -11.56 -4.28
C GLN A 497 3.90 -13.07 -4.39
N ASP A 498 2.88 -13.93 -4.26
CA ASP A 498 3.02 -15.40 -4.13
C ASP A 498 3.88 -15.84 -2.93
N LYS A 499 3.99 -14.97 -1.92
CA LYS A 499 4.72 -15.18 -0.65
C LYS A 499 3.76 -15.66 0.44
N TYR A 500 3.25 -16.87 0.26
CA TYR A 500 2.17 -17.40 1.10
C TYR A 500 2.61 -17.66 2.56
N ASP A 501 3.87 -18.00 2.79
CA ASP A 501 4.39 -18.21 4.15
C ASP A 501 4.49 -16.90 4.93
N GLU A 502 5.01 -15.82 4.31
CA GLU A 502 5.02 -14.49 4.90
C GLU A 502 3.61 -13.93 5.10
N ALA A 503 2.66 -14.25 4.20
CA ALA A 503 1.25 -13.91 4.39
C ALA A 503 0.66 -14.60 5.62
N LEU A 504 0.88 -15.92 5.77
CA LEU A 504 0.41 -16.67 6.95
C LEU A 504 1.06 -16.17 8.24
N ALA A 505 2.32 -15.75 8.21
CA ALA A 505 2.99 -15.15 9.37
C ALA A 505 2.30 -13.85 9.81
N SER A 506 2.03 -12.94 8.86
CA SER A 506 1.30 -11.70 9.13
C SER A 506 -0.12 -11.95 9.65
N TYR A 507 -0.86 -12.90 9.05
CA TYR A 507 -2.19 -13.29 9.55
C TYR A 507 -2.15 -13.88 10.95
N LYS A 508 -1.18 -14.74 11.28
CA LYS A 508 -1.02 -15.30 12.63
C LYS A 508 -0.67 -14.22 13.65
N GLN A 509 0.18 -13.27 13.27
CA GLN A 509 0.49 -12.11 14.11
C GLN A 509 -0.78 -11.27 14.35
N ALA A 510 -1.54 -10.96 13.30
CA ALA A 510 -2.82 -10.27 13.43
C ALA A 510 -3.78 -11.03 14.36
N LEU A 511 -3.89 -12.36 14.19
CA LEU A 511 -4.75 -13.21 15.00
C LEU A 511 -4.34 -13.22 16.48
N SER A 512 -3.03 -13.14 16.78
CA SER A 512 -2.53 -13.08 18.16
C SER A 512 -2.90 -11.78 18.89
N LEU A 513 -3.23 -10.73 18.14
CA LEU A 513 -3.69 -9.44 18.66
C LEU A 513 -5.21 -9.35 18.77
N VAL A 514 -5.94 -10.34 18.22
CA VAL A 514 -7.40 -10.40 18.29
C VAL A 514 -7.82 -10.77 19.71
N ASP A 515 -8.45 -9.83 20.40
CA ASP A 515 -9.13 -10.08 21.66
C ASP A 515 -10.50 -10.76 21.38
N LYS A 516 -11.08 -11.51 22.34
CA LYS A 516 -12.36 -12.27 22.17
C LYS A 516 -13.54 -11.42 21.66
N GLU A 517 -13.45 -10.09 21.78
CA GLU A 517 -14.49 -9.13 21.38
C GLU A 517 -14.37 -8.68 19.90
N ASN A 518 -13.27 -8.96 19.20
CA ASN A 518 -13.04 -8.52 17.82
C ASN A 518 -13.29 -9.63 16.77
N TYR A 519 -14.48 -10.22 16.81
CA TYR A 519 -14.89 -11.28 15.90
C TYR A 519 -14.86 -10.85 14.42
N GLN A 520 -15.05 -9.56 14.11
CA GLN A 520 -15.01 -9.06 12.73
C GLN A 520 -13.61 -9.18 12.12
N SER A 521 -12.57 -8.74 12.84
CA SER A 521 -11.19 -8.94 12.39
C SER A 521 -10.81 -10.42 12.40
N GLU A 522 -11.29 -11.20 13.38
CA GLU A 522 -11.05 -12.64 13.41
C GLU A 522 -11.59 -13.33 12.15
N ILE A 523 -12.83 -13.03 11.77
CA ILE A 523 -13.47 -13.54 10.55
C ILE A 523 -12.63 -13.17 9.33
N GLN A 524 -12.23 -11.90 9.19
CA GLN A 524 -11.39 -11.45 8.06
C GLN A 524 -10.04 -12.16 7.99
N ILE A 525 -9.37 -12.34 9.13
CA ILE A 525 -8.08 -13.05 9.21
C ILE A 525 -8.27 -14.51 8.82
N LEU A 526 -9.29 -15.19 9.35
CA LEU A 526 -9.58 -16.59 9.05
C LEU A 526 -9.95 -16.80 7.58
N GLN A 527 -10.69 -15.85 6.98
CA GLN A 527 -11.00 -15.84 5.54
C GLN A 527 -9.71 -15.70 4.71
N GLY A 528 -8.83 -14.76 5.06
CA GLY A 528 -7.53 -14.56 4.40
C GLY A 528 -6.61 -15.78 4.53
N MET A 529 -6.55 -16.38 5.72
CA MET A 529 -5.82 -17.63 5.97
C MET A 529 -6.39 -18.79 5.17
N SER A 530 -7.73 -18.94 5.11
CA SER A 530 -8.41 -19.97 4.32
C SER A 530 -8.02 -19.87 2.85
N GLN A 531 -8.06 -18.66 2.28
CA GLN A 531 -7.63 -18.41 0.91
C GLN A 531 -6.13 -18.73 0.71
N THR A 532 -5.27 -18.36 1.67
CA THR A 532 -3.83 -18.65 1.61
C THR A 532 -3.55 -20.16 1.63
N TYR A 533 -4.20 -20.90 2.54
CA TYR A 533 -4.07 -22.36 2.60
C TYR A 533 -4.62 -23.03 1.34
N ARG A 534 -5.68 -22.48 0.73
CA ARG A 534 -6.18 -22.96 -0.56
C ARG A 534 -5.15 -22.78 -1.68
N PHE A 535 -4.45 -21.64 -1.74
CA PHE A 535 -3.38 -21.43 -2.73
C PHE A 535 -2.18 -22.38 -2.51
N LEU A 536 -1.92 -22.75 -1.25
CA LEU A 536 -0.95 -23.79 -0.87
C LEU A 536 -1.46 -25.22 -1.10
N ASN A 537 -2.66 -25.41 -1.66
CA ASN A 537 -3.36 -26.71 -1.79
C ASN A 537 -3.55 -27.47 -0.47
N ASN A 538 -3.49 -26.78 0.68
CA ASN A 538 -3.76 -27.35 2.00
C ASN A 538 -5.24 -27.22 2.35
N TYR A 539 -6.07 -28.04 1.68
CA TYR A 539 -7.52 -28.00 1.84
C TYR A 539 -8.03 -28.30 3.26
N PRO A 540 -7.41 -29.20 4.07
CA PRO A 540 -7.84 -29.41 5.45
C PRO A 540 -7.78 -28.13 6.29
N LYS A 541 -6.65 -27.40 6.27
CA LYS A 541 -6.52 -26.13 7.00
C LYS A 541 -7.36 -25.01 6.41
N ALA A 542 -7.56 -25.01 5.09
CA ALA A 542 -8.44 -24.07 4.42
C ALA A 542 -9.91 -24.24 4.84
N LEU A 543 -10.39 -25.49 4.92
CA LEU A 543 -11.74 -25.82 5.41
C LEU A 543 -11.89 -25.53 6.89
N GLU A 544 -10.90 -25.85 7.72
CA GLU A 544 -10.90 -25.51 9.15
C GLU A 544 -11.08 -23.99 9.35
N SER A 545 -10.25 -23.19 8.67
CA SER A 545 -10.31 -21.73 8.75
C SER A 545 -11.63 -21.17 8.19
N ALA A 546 -12.12 -21.70 7.07
CA ALA A 546 -13.39 -21.27 6.45
C ALA A 546 -14.59 -21.61 7.34
N ASN A 547 -14.66 -22.82 7.90
CA ASN A 547 -15.76 -23.25 8.77
C ASN A 547 -15.76 -22.48 10.09
N ARG A 548 -14.59 -22.18 10.66
CA ARG A 548 -14.49 -21.32 11.84
C ARG A 548 -14.97 -19.90 11.54
N ALA A 549 -14.56 -19.32 10.41
CA ALA A 549 -15.03 -18.01 9.97
C ALA A 549 -16.56 -18.01 9.77
N LEU A 550 -17.11 -19.04 9.11
CA LEU A 550 -18.54 -19.18 8.89
C LEU A 550 -19.33 -19.31 10.20
N LYS A 551 -18.85 -20.17 11.12
CA LYS A 551 -19.48 -20.35 12.43
C LYS A 551 -19.50 -19.04 13.21
N LEU A 552 -18.37 -18.32 13.27
CA LEU A 552 -18.30 -17.00 13.91
C LEU A 552 -19.22 -15.98 13.21
N SER A 553 -19.28 -16.00 11.88
CA SER A 553 -20.20 -15.16 11.11
C SER A 553 -21.66 -15.43 11.45
N GLN A 554 -22.06 -16.70 11.62
CA GLN A 554 -23.43 -17.10 11.95
C GLN A 554 -23.79 -16.75 13.40
N GLU A 555 -22.89 -17.03 14.35
CA GLU A 555 -23.08 -16.72 15.77
C GLU A 555 -23.23 -15.21 16.04
N ASN A 556 -22.66 -14.37 15.17
CA ASN A 556 -22.66 -12.91 15.32
C ASN A 556 -23.43 -12.18 14.21
N SER A 557 -24.16 -12.90 13.35
CA SER A 557 -24.91 -12.38 12.20
C SER A 557 -24.14 -11.34 11.37
N PHE A 558 -22.87 -11.62 11.05
CA PHE A 558 -21.98 -10.69 10.36
C PHE A 558 -21.14 -11.39 9.29
N GLY A 559 -21.20 -10.88 8.05
CA GLY A 559 -20.32 -11.32 6.96
C GLY A 559 -20.55 -12.78 6.52
N GLU A 560 -21.73 -13.34 6.78
CA GLU A 560 -22.06 -14.73 6.46
C GLU A 560 -21.89 -15.02 4.97
N GLU A 561 -22.45 -14.19 4.09
CA GLU A 561 -22.32 -14.32 2.63
C GLU A 561 -20.87 -14.43 2.17
N HIS A 562 -19.98 -13.60 2.75
CA HIS A 562 -18.58 -13.64 2.39
C HIS A 562 -17.89 -14.91 2.90
N SER A 563 -18.15 -15.31 4.15
CA SER A 563 -17.63 -16.57 4.71
C SER A 563 -18.10 -17.79 3.92
N VAL A 564 -19.37 -17.80 3.50
CA VAL A 564 -19.96 -18.82 2.64
C VAL A 564 -19.30 -18.84 1.25
N THR A 565 -19.02 -17.66 0.66
CA THR A 565 -18.30 -17.54 -0.61
C THR A 565 -16.86 -18.05 -0.52
N VAL A 566 -16.16 -17.76 0.59
CA VAL A 566 -14.81 -18.29 0.85
C VAL A 566 -14.85 -19.82 0.93
N LEU A 567 -15.85 -20.38 1.62
CA LEU A 567 -16.04 -21.83 1.70
C LEU A 567 -16.32 -22.45 0.31
N ALA A 568 -17.16 -21.82 -0.52
CA ALA A 568 -17.37 -22.25 -1.91
C ALA A 568 -16.04 -22.27 -2.69
N GLY A 569 -15.22 -21.22 -2.54
CA GLY A 569 -13.88 -21.16 -3.13
C GLY A 569 -12.97 -22.31 -2.71
N VAL A 570 -13.05 -22.77 -1.45
CA VAL A 570 -12.30 -23.94 -0.95
C VAL A 570 -12.82 -25.25 -1.57
N TYR A 571 -14.15 -25.45 -1.63
CA TYR A 571 -14.75 -26.62 -2.29
C TYR A 571 -14.38 -26.69 -3.77
N ARG A 572 -14.45 -25.55 -4.47
CA ARG A 572 -13.96 -25.40 -5.84
C ARG A 572 -12.51 -25.83 -5.97
N GLY A 573 -11.63 -25.31 -5.10
CA GLY A 573 -10.22 -25.67 -5.10
C GLY A 573 -9.95 -27.16 -4.89
N LYS A 574 -10.78 -27.83 -4.07
CA LYS A 574 -10.71 -29.26 -3.78
C LYS A 574 -11.29 -30.14 -4.91
N GLY A 575 -11.98 -29.55 -5.88
CA GLY A 575 -12.69 -30.27 -6.94
C GLY A 575 -14.14 -30.67 -6.60
N GLU A 576 -14.68 -30.24 -5.46
CA GLU A 576 -16.07 -30.48 -5.06
C GLU A 576 -17.01 -29.43 -5.69
N TYR A 577 -17.05 -29.40 -7.03
CA TYR A 577 -17.68 -28.30 -7.77
C TYR A 577 -19.18 -28.15 -7.54
N LYS A 578 -19.91 -29.26 -7.35
CA LYS A 578 -21.35 -29.21 -7.06
C LYS A 578 -21.65 -28.44 -5.78
N LYS A 579 -20.95 -28.76 -4.68
CA LYS A 579 -21.11 -28.03 -3.42
C LYS A 579 -20.75 -26.55 -3.56
N SER A 580 -19.70 -26.24 -4.33
CA SER A 580 -19.36 -24.85 -4.61
C SER A 580 -20.49 -24.12 -5.35
N LEU A 581 -21.06 -24.74 -6.38
CA LEU A 581 -22.13 -24.14 -7.18
C LEU A 581 -23.45 -24.01 -6.40
N ASP A 582 -23.86 -25.03 -5.65
CA ASP A 582 -25.08 -24.99 -4.82
C ASP A 582 -25.02 -23.81 -3.83
N ILE A 583 -23.84 -23.58 -3.24
CA ILE A 583 -23.58 -22.43 -2.37
C ILE A 583 -23.64 -21.12 -3.16
N SER A 584 -22.90 -21.03 -4.27
CA SER A 584 -22.82 -19.82 -5.09
C SER A 584 -24.18 -19.40 -5.67
N GLU A 585 -25.03 -20.35 -6.09
CA GLU A 585 -26.36 -20.07 -6.64
C GLU A 585 -27.30 -19.47 -5.59
N LYS A 586 -27.27 -19.99 -4.35
CA LYS A 586 -28.04 -19.42 -3.23
C LYS A 586 -27.61 -17.99 -2.93
N VAL A 587 -26.29 -17.73 -2.91
CA VAL A 587 -25.74 -16.39 -2.64
C VAL A 587 -26.02 -15.43 -3.81
N LEU A 588 -25.92 -15.89 -5.06
CA LEU A 588 -26.22 -15.07 -6.24
C LEU A 588 -27.70 -14.64 -6.28
N ALA A 589 -28.62 -15.53 -5.93
CA ALA A 589 -30.04 -15.22 -5.84
C ALA A 589 -30.32 -14.12 -4.81
N ASP A 590 -29.61 -14.15 -3.68
CA ASP A 590 -29.71 -13.12 -2.65
C ASP A 590 -29.12 -11.78 -3.12
N TYR A 591 -27.94 -11.77 -3.75
CA TYR A 591 -27.36 -10.55 -4.35
C TYR A 591 -28.27 -9.91 -5.40
N ARG A 592 -28.96 -10.72 -6.22
CA ARG A 592 -29.94 -10.23 -7.20
C ARG A 592 -31.18 -9.65 -6.55
N LYS A 593 -31.71 -10.32 -5.51
CA LYS A 593 -32.87 -9.85 -4.75
C LYS A 593 -32.58 -8.56 -4.01
N THR A 594 -31.39 -8.45 -3.43
CA THR A 594 -30.94 -7.28 -2.67
C THR A 594 -30.46 -6.16 -3.55
N GLY A 595 -30.05 -6.41 -4.80
CA GLY A 595 -29.58 -5.39 -5.76
C GLY A 595 -28.09 -5.06 -5.66
N LEU A 596 -27.28 -5.94 -5.05
CA LEU A 596 -25.83 -5.77 -4.87
C LEU A 596 -25.05 -6.04 -6.17
N ARG A 597 -25.10 -5.11 -7.13
CA ARG A 597 -24.56 -5.30 -8.50
C ARG A 597 -23.06 -5.65 -8.55
N VAL A 598 -22.23 -5.01 -7.72
CA VAL A 598 -20.79 -5.30 -7.64
C VAL A 598 -20.54 -6.74 -7.16
N ARG A 599 -21.32 -7.20 -6.17
CA ARG A 599 -21.23 -8.57 -5.60
C ARG A 599 -21.81 -9.61 -6.55
N GLU A 600 -22.90 -9.28 -7.24
CA GLU A 600 -23.47 -10.10 -8.30
C GLU A 600 -22.42 -10.39 -9.37
N ALA A 601 -21.78 -9.35 -9.91
CA ALA A 601 -20.72 -9.47 -10.90
C ALA A 601 -19.57 -10.37 -10.38
N GLN A 602 -19.12 -10.15 -9.14
CA GLN A 602 -18.07 -10.98 -8.54
C GLN A 602 -18.47 -12.45 -8.43
N MET A 603 -19.70 -12.75 -8.02
CA MET A 603 -20.19 -14.11 -7.88
C MET A 603 -20.34 -14.81 -9.24
N LEU A 604 -20.82 -14.11 -10.27
CA LEU A 604 -20.86 -14.61 -11.65
C LEU A 604 -19.46 -15.02 -12.13
N GLY A 605 -18.45 -14.18 -11.87
CA GLY A 605 -17.05 -14.48 -12.14
C GLY A 605 -16.56 -15.73 -11.40
N ASP A 606 -16.83 -15.85 -10.10
CA ASP A 606 -16.46 -17.02 -9.29
C ASP A 606 -17.13 -18.33 -9.76
N MET A 607 -18.39 -18.26 -10.16
CA MET A 607 -19.13 -19.37 -10.77
C MET A 607 -18.57 -19.74 -12.14
N SER A 608 -18.21 -18.74 -12.97
CA SER A 608 -17.60 -18.98 -14.28
C SER A 608 -16.30 -19.77 -14.17
N ILE A 609 -15.46 -19.46 -13.18
CA ILE A 609 -14.22 -20.21 -12.90
C ILE A 609 -14.56 -21.65 -12.53
N THR A 610 -15.61 -21.87 -11.74
CA THR A 610 -16.05 -23.21 -11.32
C THR A 610 -16.53 -24.04 -12.51
N TYR A 611 -17.32 -23.45 -13.43
CA TYR A 611 -17.74 -24.11 -14.66
C TYR A 611 -16.58 -24.36 -15.63
N ALA A 612 -15.64 -23.42 -15.75
CA ALA A 612 -14.43 -23.59 -16.56
C ALA A 612 -13.57 -24.76 -16.06
N GLN A 613 -13.44 -24.93 -14.73
CA GLN A 613 -12.73 -26.07 -14.13
C GLN A 613 -13.44 -27.42 -14.36
N GLN A 614 -14.77 -27.40 -14.48
CA GLN A 614 -15.56 -28.55 -14.94
C GLN A 614 -15.48 -28.78 -16.46
N LYS A 615 -14.70 -27.96 -17.18
CA LYS A 615 -14.62 -27.93 -18.66
C LYS A 615 -15.94 -27.55 -19.35
N ASN A 616 -16.90 -26.97 -18.62
CA ASN A 616 -18.11 -26.39 -19.20
C ASN A 616 -17.87 -24.92 -19.59
N TYR A 617 -17.07 -24.74 -20.64
CA TYR A 617 -16.58 -23.43 -21.06
C TYR A 617 -17.67 -22.53 -21.63
N GLN A 618 -18.72 -23.09 -22.28
CA GLN A 618 -19.82 -22.28 -22.82
C GLN A 618 -20.62 -21.64 -21.68
N LYS A 619 -20.99 -22.41 -20.66
CA LYS A 619 -21.68 -21.86 -19.48
C LYS A 619 -20.80 -20.86 -18.71
N ALA A 620 -19.49 -21.08 -18.68
CA ALA A 620 -18.56 -20.09 -18.12
C ALA A 620 -18.58 -18.77 -18.92
N ILE A 621 -18.57 -18.83 -20.26
CA ILE A 621 -18.67 -17.63 -21.13
C ILE A 621 -20.01 -16.92 -20.94
N ASP A 622 -21.12 -17.66 -20.83
CA ASP A 622 -22.45 -17.06 -20.65
C ASP A 622 -22.49 -16.24 -19.35
N LEU A 623 -21.99 -16.80 -18.25
CA LEU A 623 -21.85 -16.09 -16.97
C LEU A 623 -20.88 -14.90 -17.05
N LEU A 624 -19.77 -15.04 -17.77
CA LEU A 624 -18.81 -13.94 -17.98
C LEU A 624 -19.40 -12.81 -18.84
N ASN A 625 -20.27 -13.12 -19.80
CA ASN A 625 -20.98 -12.10 -20.58
C ASN A 625 -22.01 -11.35 -19.73
N GLU A 626 -22.71 -12.06 -18.83
CA GLU A 626 -23.53 -11.42 -17.80
C GLU A 626 -22.67 -10.50 -16.92
N GLU A 627 -21.53 -10.99 -16.39
CA GLU A 627 -20.61 -10.18 -15.60
C GLU A 627 -20.10 -8.96 -16.39
N LEU A 628 -19.67 -9.14 -17.64
CA LEU A 628 -19.12 -8.08 -18.50
C LEU A 628 -20.12 -6.94 -18.69
N LYS A 629 -21.40 -7.28 -18.89
CA LYS A 629 -22.48 -6.30 -18.99
C LYS A 629 -22.55 -5.45 -17.72
N ILE A 630 -22.52 -6.08 -16.55
CA ILE A 630 -22.52 -5.36 -15.26
C ILE A 630 -21.27 -4.48 -15.16
N ARG A 631 -20.05 -5.01 -15.39
CA ARG A 631 -18.80 -4.23 -15.27
C ARG A 631 -18.78 -2.99 -16.18
N ARG A 632 -19.34 -3.11 -17.39
CA ARG A 632 -19.47 -1.98 -18.34
C ARG A 632 -20.49 -0.95 -17.87
N GLU A 633 -21.66 -1.38 -17.36
CA GLU A 633 -22.66 -0.49 -16.74
C GLU A 633 -22.04 0.30 -15.57
N LEU A 634 -21.22 -0.36 -14.76
CA LEU A 634 -20.51 0.23 -13.62
C LEU A 634 -19.27 1.05 -14.02
N LYS A 635 -18.82 0.98 -15.29
CA LYS A 635 -17.59 1.64 -15.79
C LYS A 635 -16.32 1.21 -15.03
N GLU A 636 -16.20 -0.07 -14.72
CA GLU A 636 -15.04 -0.63 -14.01
C GLU A 636 -13.98 -1.15 -15.00
N SER A 637 -13.04 -0.31 -15.43
CA SER A 637 -12.11 -0.65 -16.53
C SER A 637 -11.21 -1.86 -16.22
N LYS A 638 -10.66 -1.98 -15.00
CA LYS A 638 -9.78 -3.12 -14.67
C LYS A 638 -10.55 -4.45 -14.59
N PRO A 639 -11.67 -4.55 -13.86
CA PRO A 639 -12.53 -5.73 -13.92
C PRO A 639 -12.99 -6.07 -15.33
N GLU A 640 -13.38 -5.08 -16.15
CA GLU A 640 -13.78 -5.29 -17.54
C GLU A 640 -12.68 -5.99 -18.36
N ALA A 641 -11.43 -5.50 -18.30
CA ALA A 641 -10.31 -6.13 -18.99
C ALA A 641 -10.06 -7.57 -18.52
N SER A 642 -10.22 -7.84 -17.22
CA SER A 642 -10.07 -9.18 -16.64
C SER A 642 -11.17 -10.15 -17.10
N VAL A 643 -12.40 -9.68 -17.24
CA VAL A 643 -13.52 -10.48 -17.74
C VAL A 643 -13.32 -10.80 -19.22
N LEU A 644 -12.97 -9.81 -20.04
CA LEU A 644 -12.64 -10.01 -21.47
C LEU A 644 -11.50 -11.03 -21.65
N TYR A 645 -10.46 -10.94 -20.83
CA TYR A 645 -9.38 -11.92 -20.81
C TYR A 645 -9.88 -13.33 -20.47
N SER A 646 -10.75 -13.45 -19.47
CA SER A 646 -11.34 -14.72 -19.04
C SER A 646 -12.25 -15.31 -20.12
N ILE A 647 -13.02 -14.48 -20.82
CA ILE A 647 -13.83 -14.89 -21.98
C ILE A 647 -12.91 -15.44 -23.08
N ALA A 648 -11.83 -14.73 -23.40
CA ALA A 648 -10.88 -15.17 -24.42
C ALA A 648 -10.25 -16.54 -24.09
N ILE A 649 -9.89 -16.78 -22.82
CA ILE A 649 -9.38 -18.09 -22.36
C ILE A 649 -10.41 -19.20 -22.62
N ASN A 650 -11.67 -18.99 -22.20
CA ASN A 650 -12.72 -20.00 -22.37
C ASN A 650 -13.11 -20.20 -23.83
N GLN A 651 -13.14 -19.15 -24.65
CA GLN A 651 -13.38 -19.24 -26.09
C GLN A 651 -12.31 -20.05 -26.81
N ARG A 652 -11.04 -19.86 -26.44
CA ARG A 652 -9.95 -20.69 -26.93
C ARG A 652 -10.16 -22.16 -26.57
N LYS A 653 -10.62 -22.47 -25.36
CA LYS A 653 -10.93 -23.85 -24.94
C LYS A 653 -12.14 -24.46 -25.65
N LEU A 654 -13.04 -23.64 -26.22
CA LEU A 654 -14.12 -24.06 -27.13
C LEU A 654 -13.71 -24.12 -28.60
N ASP A 655 -12.42 -24.00 -28.91
CA ASP A 655 -11.91 -23.94 -30.28
C ASP A 655 -12.48 -22.77 -31.11
N LYS A 656 -12.74 -21.61 -30.46
CA LYS A 656 -13.17 -20.35 -31.11
C LYS A 656 -12.09 -19.25 -31.09
N PRO A 657 -10.89 -19.50 -31.66
CA PRO A 657 -9.72 -18.66 -31.47
C PRO A 657 -9.85 -17.24 -32.08
N GLU A 658 -10.63 -17.05 -33.14
CA GLU A 658 -10.87 -15.73 -33.73
C GLU A 658 -11.62 -14.80 -32.78
N THR A 659 -12.69 -15.31 -32.14
CA THR A 659 -13.42 -14.54 -31.12
C THR A 659 -12.59 -14.29 -29.86
N ALA A 660 -11.74 -15.27 -29.48
CA ALA A 660 -10.79 -15.09 -28.39
C ALA A 660 -9.78 -13.97 -28.71
N LEU A 661 -9.35 -13.86 -29.98
CA LEU A 661 -8.42 -12.83 -30.43
C LEU A 661 -9.05 -11.42 -30.34
N THR A 662 -10.34 -11.30 -30.67
CA THR A 662 -11.08 -10.04 -30.51
C THR A 662 -11.12 -9.61 -29.03
N ASN A 663 -11.52 -10.51 -28.13
CA ASN A 663 -11.66 -10.20 -26.71
C ASN A 663 -10.31 -9.86 -26.03
N ILE A 664 -9.22 -10.57 -26.36
CA ILE A 664 -7.89 -10.23 -25.82
C ILE A 664 -7.37 -8.89 -26.34
N ASN A 665 -7.66 -8.54 -27.60
CA ASN A 665 -7.27 -7.23 -28.14
C ASN A 665 -7.99 -6.09 -27.41
N GLU A 666 -9.28 -6.26 -27.11
CA GLU A 666 -10.04 -5.29 -26.33
C GLU A 666 -9.52 -5.17 -24.90
N ALA A 667 -9.25 -6.30 -24.23
CA ALA A 667 -8.63 -6.31 -22.90
C ALA A 667 -7.28 -5.57 -22.88
N ILE A 668 -6.40 -5.82 -23.87
CA ILE A 668 -5.11 -5.15 -24.00
C ILE A 668 -5.29 -3.63 -24.21
N LYS A 669 -6.31 -3.21 -24.97
CA LYS A 669 -6.60 -1.79 -25.21
C LYS A 669 -6.98 -1.07 -23.90
N ILE A 670 -7.78 -1.72 -23.05
CA ILE A 670 -8.19 -1.16 -21.75
C ILE A 670 -7.00 -1.06 -20.79
N VAL A 671 -6.19 -2.11 -20.65
CA VAL A 671 -5.04 -2.06 -19.73
C VAL A 671 -3.99 -1.06 -20.20
N GLU A 672 -3.80 -0.86 -21.51
CA GLU A 672 -2.93 0.19 -22.02
C GLU A 672 -3.47 1.59 -21.72
N SER A 673 -4.79 1.80 -21.78
CA SER A 673 -5.42 3.06 -21.37
C SER A 673 -5.16 3.38 -19.89
N ILE A 674 -5.35 2.38 -19.01
CA ILE A 674 -5.05 2.51 -17.57
C ILE A 674 -3.57 2.86 -17.39
N ARG A 675 -2.66 2.11 -18.04
CA ARG A 675 -1.21 2.35 -17.95
C ARG A 675 -0.83 3.74 -18.42
N SER A 676 -1.39 4.23 -19.54
CA SER A 676 -1.06 5.56 -20.09
C SER A 676 -1.51 6.72 -19.19
N ASN A 677 -2.52 6.49 -18.35
CA ASN A 677 -3.04 7.51 -17.42
C ASN A 677 -2.24 7.60 -16.11
N VAL A 678 -1.36 6.63 -15.81
CA VAL A 678 -0.49 6.66 -14.63
C VAL A 678 0.71 7.58 -14.91
N LYS A 679 0.82 8.69 -14.16
CA LYS A 679 1.89 9.70 -14.41
C LYS A 679 3.27 9.18 -14.00
N ASN A 680 3.34 8.40 -12.91
CA ASN A 680 4.61 7.85 -12.41
C ASN A 680 5.09 6.69 -13.32
N PRO A 681 6.27 6.80 -13.94
CA PRO A 681 6.86 5.75 -14.80
C PRO A 681 7.08 4.41 -14.10
N ASP A 682 7.64 4.42 -12.89
CA ASP A 682 7.91 3.23 -12.08
C ASP A 682 6.61 2.43 -11.81
N LEU A 683 5.50 3.16 -11.64
CA LEU A 683 4.17 2.58 -11.49
C LEU A 683 3.59 2.05 -12.81
N ARG A 684 4.01 2.61 -13.96
CA ARG A 684 3.67 2.05 -15.28
C ARG A 684 4.39 0.72 -15.51
N THR A 685 5.67 0.64 -15.17
CA THR A 685 6.47 -0.61 -15.22
C THR A 685 5.87 -1.69 -14.31
N SER A 686 5.65 -1.33 -13.05
CA SER A 686 5.08 -2.24 -12.05
C SER A 686 3.70 -2.74 -12.50
N TYR A 687 2.88 -1.85 -13.09
CA TYR A 687 1.56 -2.22 -13.56
C TYR A 687 1.65 -3.13 -14.79
N PHE A 688 2.56 -2.86 -15.74
CA PHE A 688 2.76 -3.69 -16.92
C PHE A 688 3.11 -5.15 -16.55
N ALA A 689 3.92 -5.35 -15.51
CA ALA A 689 4.22 -6.68 -14.99
C ALA A 689 2.97 -7.46 -14.53
N THR A 690 1.92 -6.76 -14.06
CA THR A 690 0.65 -7.40 -13.66
C THR A 690 -0.21 -7.87 -14.84
N VAL A 691 -0.01 -7.29 -16.04
CA VAL A 691 -0.82 -7.57 -17.25
C VAL A 691 -0.03 -8.24 -18.37
N GLN A 692 1.26 -8.54 -18.17
CA GLN A 692 2.13 -9.19 -19.16
C GLN A 692 1.56 -10.53 -19.69
N SER A 693 0.81 -11.25 -18.85
CA SER A 693 0.14 -12.50 -19.22
C SER A 693 -0.86 -12.33 -20.38
N TYR A 694 -1.41 -11.14 -20.59
CA TYR A 694 -2.36 -10.87 -21.67
C TYR A 694 -1.65 -10.88 -23.02
N TYR A 695 -0.46 -10.29 -23.09
CA TYR A 695 0.40 -10.32 -24.28
C TYR A 695 0.91 -11.74 -24.58
N LYS A 696 1.38 -12.46 -23.56
CA LYS A 696 1.82 -13.85 -23.72
C LYS A 696 0.68 -14.76 -24.22
N PHE A 697 -0.53 -14.58 -23.69
CA PHE A 697 -1.71 -15.29 -24.17
C PHE A 697 -2.05 -14.94 -25.62
N LYS A 698 -2.01 -13.65 -26.00
CA LYS A 698 -2.24 -13.20 -27.38
C LYS A 698 -1.25 -13.82 -28.35
N ILE A 699 0.04 -13.85 -28.00
CA ILE A 699 1.09 -14.48 -28.82
C ILE A 699 0.78 -15.95 -29.04
N ASP A 700 0.51 -16.70 -27.98
CA ASP A 700 0.19 -18.14 -28.07
C ASP A 700 -1.08 -18.41 -28.88
N LEU A 701 -2.10 -17.55 -28.76
CA LEU A 701 -3.34 -17.65 -29.54
C LEU A 701 -3.10 -17.36 -31.03
N LEU A 702 -2.31 -16.33 -31.36
CA LEU A 702 -1.94 -16.02 -32.74
C LEU A 702 -1.13 -17.16 -33.36
N MET A 703 -0.22 -17.77 -32.61
CA MET A 703 0.56 -18.91 -33.09
C MET A 703 -0.31 -20.15 -33.32
N GLU A 704 -1.34 -20.37 -32.51
CA GLU A 704 -2.34 -21.42 -32.74
C GLU A 704 -3.16 -21.17 -34.00
N LEU A 705 -3.60 -19.93 -34.22
CA LEU A 705 -4.25 -19.51 -35.46
C LEU A 705 -3.34 -19.66 -36.67
N ASN A 706 -2.05 -19.36 -36.53
CA ASN A 706 -1.06 -19.52 -37.60
C ASN A 706 -0.95 -20.98 -38.06
N LYS A 707 -0.98 -21.94 -37.13
CA LYS A 707 -0.99 -23.37 -37.49
C LYS A 707 -2.21 -23.77 -38.32
N LYS A 708 -3.37 -23.18 -38.03
CA LYS A 708 -4.62 -23.46 -38.76
C LYS A 708 -4.69 -22.72 -40.09
N GLN A 709 -4.20 -21.48 -40.13
CA GLN A 709 -4.32 -20.56 -41.27
C GLN A 709 -2.97 -19.84 -41.54
N PRO A 710 -1.92 -20.53 -42.04
CA PRO A 710 -0.58 -19.96 -42.20
C PRO A 710 -0.51 -18.76 -43.15
N SER A 711 -1.42 -18.67 -44.13
CA SER A 711 -1.45 -17.60 -45.13
C SER A 711 -1.94 -16.25 -44.61
N LYS A 712 -2.51 -16.18 -43.40
CA LYS A 712 -3.04 -14.93 -42.82
C LYS A 712 -2.00 -14.09 -42.08
N GLY A 713 -0.74 -14.53 -42.02
CA GLY A 713 0.36 -13.78 -41.40
C GLY A 713 0.25 -13.63 -39.88
N TYR A 714 -0.38 -14.59 -39.20
CA TYR A 714 -0.52 -14.55 -37.74
C TYR A 714 0.83 -14.70 -37.01
N ASP A 715 1.80 -15.38 -37.61
CA ASP A 715 3.18 -15.44 -37.13
C ASP A 715 3.84 -14.05 -37.08
N ALA A 716 3.62 -13.22 -38.10
CA ALA A 716 4.09 -11.83 -38.17
C ALA A 716 3.40 -10.96 -37.12
N LEU A 717 2.08 -11.15 -36.91
CA LEU A 717 1.33 -10.45 -35.85
C LEU A 717 1.78 -10.86 -34.44
N ALA A 718 2.13 -12.14 -34.25
CA ALA A 718 2.65 -12.64 -32.99
C ALA A 718 4.05 -12.06 -32.71
N LEU A 719 4.92 -12.01 -33.72
CA LEU A 719 6.22 -11.35 -33.66
C LEU A 719 6.07 -9.86 -33.30
N ASN A 720 5.19 -9.14 -33.98
CA ASN A 720 4.92 -7.72 -33.67
C ASN A 720 4.39 -7.54 -32.24
N THR A 721 3.51 -8.44 -31.77
CA THR A 721 3.04 -8.42 -30.38
C THR A 721 4.19 -8.62 -29.38
N SER A 722 5.15 -9.48 -29.70
CA SER A 722 6.37 -9.68 -28.92
C SER A 722 7.30 -8.45 -28.95
N GLU A 723 7.42 -7.75 -30.07
CA GLU A 723 8.22 -6.52 -30.14
C GLU A 723 7.54 -5.37 -29.37
N ALA A 724 6.23 -5.25 -29.50
CA ALA A 724 5.45 -4.23 -28.79
C ALA A 724 5.57 -4.38 -27.28
N SER A 725 5.57 -5.60 -26.73
CA SER A 725 5.75 -5.80 -25.29
C SER A 725 7.15 -5.37 -24.80
N ARG A 726 8.19 -5.52 -25.63
CA ARG A 726 9.59 -5.19 -25.31
C ARG A 726 9.94 -3.72 -25.51
N ALA A 727 9.41 -3.08 -26.56
CA ALA A 727 9.66 -1.66 -26.82
C ALA A 727 9.10 -0.76 -25.71
N ARG A 728 8.07 -1.23 -24.98
CA ARG A 728 7.43 -0.47 -23.90
C ARG A 728 8.30 -0.33 -22.66
N GLY A 729 8.93 -1.40 -22.18
CA GLY A 729 9.69 -1.28 -20.94
C GLY A 729 10.93 -0.40 -21.09
N LEU A 730 11.52 -0.31 -22.29
CA LEU A 730 12.63 0.61 -22.59
C LEU A 730 12.30 2.08 -22.25
N VAL A 731 11.09 2.54 -22.57
CA VAL A 731 10.63 3.90 -22.24
C VAL A 731 10.56 4.11 -20.75
N ASP A 732 10.02 3.11 -20.06
CA ASP A 732 9.76 3.21 -18.65
C ASP A 732 11.09 3.16 -17.88
N LEU A 733 12.05 2.34 -18.31
CA LEU A 733 13.43 2.27 -17.80
C LEU A 733 14.23 3.57 -18.01
N LEU A 734 14.09 4.21 -19.18
CA LEU A 734 14.72 5.51 -19.45
C LEU A 734 14.24 6.60 -18.50
N THR A 735 12.96 6.53 -18.11
CA THR A 735 12.36 7.52 -17.22
C THR A 735 12.71 7.22 -15.75
N GLU A 736 12.72 5.94 -15.35
CA GLU A 736 13.16 5.44 -14.03
C GLU A 736 14.61 5.86 -13.72
N ALA A 737 15.49 5.81 -14.71
CA ALA A 737 16.88 6.21 -14.52
C ALA A 737 17.09 7.73 -14.40
N GLY A 738 16.04 8.55 -14.47
CA GLY A 738 16.17 10.01 -14.42
C GLY A 738 16.95 10.60 -15.60
N ALA A 739 16.96 9.90 -16.74
CA ALA A 739 17.64 10.35 -17.95
C ALA A 739 17.03 11.68 -18.41
N ASN A 740 17.85 12.71 -18.57
CA ASN A 740 17.42 14.00 -19.11
C ASN A 740 17.38 13.90 -20.64
N ILE A 741 16.42 13.15 -21.17
CA ILE A 741 16.26 12.87 -22.61
C ILE A 741 15.79 14.15 -23.33
N ARG A 742 16.63 15.17 -23.45
CA ARG A 742 16.32 16.42 -24.19
C ARG A 742 17.01 16.50 -25.55
N LYS A 743 17.85 15.53 -25.86
CA LYS A 743 18.65 15.48 -27.09
C LYS A 743 17.74 15.29 -28.31
N GLY A 744 17.89 16.14 -29.33
CA GLY A 744 17.09 16.10 -30.56
C GLY A 744 15.65 16.63 -30.40
N ALA A 745 15.31 17.16 -29.23
CA ALA A 745 14.01 17.74 -28.96
C ALA A 745 14.00 19.22 -29.35
N ASN A 746 12.97 19.67 -30.07
CA ASN A 746 12.83 21.08 -30.41
C ASN A 746 12.74 21.90 -29.10
N PRO A 747 13.65 22.86 -28.86
CA PRO A 747 13.66 23.64 -27.62
C PRO A 747 12.34 24.37 -27.36
N GLN A 748 11.62 24.78 -28.41
CA GLN A 748 10.31 25.40 -28.29
C GLN A 748 9.24 24.38 -27.88
N LEU A 749 9.29 23.14 -28.37
CA LEU A 749 8.34 22.10 -27.97
C LEU A 749 8.64 21.54 -26.59
N LEU A 750 9.91 21.48 -26.19
CA LEU A 750 10.32 21.17 -24.81
C LEU A 750 9.96 22.30 -23.85
N ALA A 751 10.22 23.54 -24.24
CA ALA A 751 9.82 24.71 -23.47
C ALA A 751 8.30 24.76 -23.37
N GLU A 752 7.57 24.39 -24.43
CA GLU A 752 6.12 24.28 -24.40
C GLU A 752 5.66 23.10 -23.56
N GLU A 753 6.32 21.94 -23.61
CA GLU A 753 6.02 20.79 -22.75
C GLU A 753 6.23 21.15 -21.28
N GLN A 754 7.34 21.82 -20.96
CA GLN A 754 7.66 22.32 -19.63
C GLN A 754 6.76 23.47 -19.22
N ARG A 755 6.40 24.38 -20.12
CA ARG A 755 5.51 25.52 -19.88
C ARG A 755 4.11 25.01 -19.62
N LEU A 756 3.57 24.12 -20.45
CA LEU A 756 2.28 23.47 -20.21
C LEU A 756 2.31 22.67 -18.91
N GLN A 757 3.42 22.00 -18.59
CA GLN A 757 3.56 21.30 -17.32
C GLN A 757 3.62 22.26 -16.12
N GLN A 758 4.35 23.36 -16.21
CA GLN A 758 4.47 24.39 -15.17
C GLN A 758 3.21 25.21 -15.05
N LEU A 759 2.53 25.51 -16.16
CA LEU A 759 1.21 26.14 -16.19
C LEU A 759 0.19 25.21 -15.59
N LEU A 760 0.20 23.92 -15.94
CA LEU A 760 -0.69 22.94 -15.32
C LEU A 760 -0.44 22.92 -13.81
N ASN A 761 0.80 22.73 -13.37
CA ASN A 761 1.15 22.69 -11.95
C ASN A 761 0.84 24.03 -11.24
N GLY A 762 1.09 25.15 -11.90
CA GLY A 762 0.93 26.51 -11.37
C GLY A 762 -0.53 26.96 -11.35
N LYS A 763 -1.33 26.58 -12.35
CA LYS A 763 -2.77 26.79 -12.43
C LYS A 763 -3.51 25.85 -11.50
N GLU A 764 -3.09 24.59 -11.40
CA GLU A 764 -3.57 23.68 -10.36
C GLU A 764 -3.25 24.23 -8.97
N LYS A 765 -2.02 24.69 -8.74
CA LYS A 765 -1.63 25.31 -7.47
C LYS A 765 -2.42 26.60 -7.21
N ALA A 766 -2.55 27.52 -8.17
CA ALA A 766 -3.32 28.75 -8.01
C ALA A 766 -4.82 28.48 -7.83
N ARG A 767 -5.37 27.49 -8.52
CA ARG A 767 -6.74 27.02 -8.34
C ARG A 767 -6.92 26.43 -6.95
N ILE A 768 -5.98 25.61 -6.48
CA ILE A 768 -5.97 25.06 -5.12
C ILE A 768 -5.81 26.18 -4.08
N ASP A 769 -4.93 27.15 -4.31
CA ASP A 769 -4.66 28.26 -3.42
C ASP A 769 -5.91 29.16 -3.33
N ILE A 770 -6.52 29.57 -4.45
CA ILE A 770 -7.77 30.33 -4.52
C ILE A 770 -8.90 29.57 -3.81
N LEU A 771 -9.04 28.26 -4.05
CA LEU A 771 -10.04 27.43 -3.36
C LEU A 771 -9.75 27.28 -1.86
N SER A 772 -8.49 27.43 -1.43
CA SER A 772 -8.07 27.31 -0.03
C SER A 772 -8.07 28.64 0.75
N THR A 773 -7.91 29.78 0.08
CA THR A 773 -7.81 31.12 0.70
C THR A 773 -9.08 31.94 0.55
N SER A 774 -9.91 31.66 -0.46
CA SER A 774 -11.04 32.51 -0.85
C SER A 774 -12.35 31.89 -0.36
N LYS A 775 -12.67 32.15 0.90
CA LYS A 775 -13.91 31.73 1.58
C LYS A 775 -15.16 32.22 0.82
N GLY A 776 -15.94 31.32 0.22
CA GLY A 776 -17.33 31.57 -0.19
C GLY A 776 -17.60 32.73 -1.18
N ASN A 777 -16.61 33.19 -1.94
CA ASN A 777 -16.81 34.23 -2.93
C ASN A 777 -17.16 33.60 -4.29
N ASP A 778 -18.37 33.85 -4.81
CA ASP A 778 -18.84 33.35 -6.12
C ASP A 778 -17.90 33.75 -7.26
N VAL A 779 -17.23 34.90 -7.14
CA VAL A 779 -16.20 35.35 -8.09
C VAL A 779 -14.96 34.46 -8.00
N ALA A 780 -14.55 34.02 -6.82
CA ALA A 780 -13.41 33.11 -6.64
C ALA A 780 -13.74 31.68 -7.09
N LYS A 781 -14.98 31.19 -6.88
CA LYS A 781 -15.47 29.91 -7.42
C LYS A 781 -15.55 29.94 -8.94
N SER A 782 -16.15 30.98 -9.52
CA SER A 782 -16.14 31.20 -10.97
C SER A 782 -14.73 31.32 -11.54
N THR A 783 -13.80 31.94 -10.82
CA THR A 783 -12.39 32.02 -11.21
C THR A 783 -11.71 30.64 -11.12
N ALA A 784 -12.00 29.84 -10.10
CA ALA A 784 -11.48 28.48 -9.97
C ALA A 784 -12.06 27.52 -11.02
N ASP A 785 -13.33 27.67 -11.40
CA ASP A 785 -13.95 26.89 -12.47
C ASP A 785 -13.39 27.27 -13.84
N LYS A 786 -13.20 28.57 -14.10
CA LYS A 786 -12.44 29.05 -15.27
C LYS A 786 -11.03 28.49 -15.31
N LEU A 787 -10.32 28.47 -14.16
CA LEU A 787 -9.01 27.81 -14.07
C LEU A 787 -9.09 26.30 -14.33
N GLY A 788 -10.22 25.65 -14.00
CA GLY A 788 -10.48 24.24 -14.29
C GLY A 788 -10.66 23.98 -15.80
N ASP A 789 -11.40 24.86 -16.48
CA ASP A 789 -11.55 24.81 -17.95
C ASP A 789 -10.21 25.11 -18.65
N GLU A 790 -9.44 26.08 -18.15
CA GLU A 790 -8.08 26.35 -18.60
C GLU A 790 -7.14 25.15 -18.41
N ILE A 791 -7.27 24.40 -17.30
CA ILE A 791 -6.52 23.15 -17.05
C ILE A 791 -6.91 22.07 -18.05
N ALA A 792 -8.21 21.89 -18.31
CA ALA A 792 -8.69 20.92 -19.30
C ALA A 792 -8.18 21.25 -20.71
N ASP A 793 -8.14 22.53 -21.06
CA ASP A 793 -7.55 23.00 -22.32
C ASP A 793 -6.03 22.75 -22.36
N ILE A 794 -5.29 23.01 -21.27
CA ILE A 794 -3.85 22.67 -21.17
C ILE A 794 -3.61 21.17 -21.39
N ILE A 795 -4.46 20.29 -20.85
CA ILE A 795 -4.36 18.83 -21.06
C ILE A 795 -4.59 18.46 -22.54
N SER A 796 -5.57 19.09 -23.20
CA SER A 796 -5.80 18.95 -24.64
C SER A 796 -4.59 19.43 -25.46
N GLN A 797 -4.03 20.59 -25.09
CA GLN A 797 -2.81 21.13 -25.67
C GLN A 797 -1.61 20.18 -25.46
N GLN A 798 -1.50 19.47 -24.33
CA GLN A 798 -0.47 18.44 -24.13
C GLN A 798 -0.64 17.25 -25.09
N GLN A 799 -1.86 16.82 -25.40
CA GLN A 799 -2.11 15.76 -26.39
C GLN A 799 -1.77 16.21 -27.82
N GLN A 800 -2.13 17.44 -28.17
CA GLN A 800 -1.74 18.04 -29.44
C GLN A 800 -0.22 18.22 -29.52
N LEU A 801 0.41 18.69 -28.46
CA LEU A 801 1.86 18.84 -28.34
C LEU A 801 2.57 17.49 -28.50
N LYS A 802 2.05 16.39 -27.92
CA LYS A 802 2.58 15.05 -28.16
C LYS A 802 2.58 14.68 -29.64
N THR A 803 1.52 15.03 -30.36
CA THR A 803 1.41 14.83 -31.82
C THR A 803 2.41 15.71 -32.59
N GLN A 804 2.64 16.94 -32.13
CA GLN A 804 3.67 17.82 -32.68
C GLN A 804 5.10 17.33 -32.36
N ILE A 805 5.35 16.78 -31.17
CA ILE A 805 6.63 16.18 -30.80
C ILE A 805 6.92 14.97 -31.70
N LEU A 806 5.92 14.11 -31.95
CA LEU A 806 6.04 12.97 -32.87
C LEU A 806 6.44 13.38 -34.29
N THR A 807 6.06 14.57 -34.75
CA THR A 807 6.28 15.04 -36.12
C THR A 807 7.49 15.97 -36.26
N LYS A 808 7.67 16.92 -35.34
CA LYS A 808 8.70 17.97 -35.37
C LYS A 808 9.93 17.68 -34.51
N SER A 809 9.89 16.66 -33.65
CA SER A 809 11.02 16.23 -32.83
C SER A 809 11.17 14.70 -32.86
N PRO A 810 11.33 14.11 -34.07
CA PRO A 810 11.29 12.67 -34.26
C PRO A 810 12.36 11.92 -33.47
N GLU A 811 13.53 12.52 -33.23
CA GLU A 811 14.60 11.92 -32.41
C GLU A 811 14.18 11.80 -30.94
N TYR A 812 13.62 12.86 -30.36
CA TYR A 812 13.07 12.85 -29.00
C TYR A 812 11.85 11.93 -28.88
N ALA A 813 10.96 11.96 -29.88
CA ALA A 813 9.75 11.16 -29.89
C ALA A 813 10.03 9.65 -30.04
N ALA A 814 11.06 9.27 -30.81
CA ALA A 814 11.48 7.87 -30.94
C ALA A 814 11.99 7.28 -29.61
N LEU A 815 12.48 8.13 -28.70
CA LEU A 815 12.93 7.72 -27.37
C LEU A 815 11.80 7.68 -26.35
N LYS A 816 10.89 8.66 -26.39
CA LYS A 816 9.77 8.76 -25.45
C LYS A 816 8.58 7.87 -25.82
N TYR A 817 8.41 7.56 -27.11
CA TYR A 817 7.28 6.81 -27.68
C TYR A 817 7.73 5.86 -28.82
N PRO A 818 8.61 4.88 -28.54
CA PRO A 818 9.10 3.93 -29.53
C PRO A 818 7.94 3.17 -30.15
N GLN A 819 7.88 3.21 -31.48
CA GLN A 819 6.91 2.45 -32.25
C GLN A 819 7.56 1.10 -32.59
N PRO A 820 6.98 -0.04 -32.13
CA PRO A 820 7.50 -1.36 -32.48
C PRO A 820 7.50 -1.55 -34.00
N LEU A 821 8.59 -2.10 -34.53
CA LEU A 821 8.66 -2.39 -35.95
C LEU A 821 7.72 -3.52 -36.33
N GLU A 822 6.96 -3.32 -37.41
CA GLU A 822 6.27 -4.41 -38.09
C GLU A 822 7.26 -5.27 -38.90
N LEU A 823 6.83 -6.46 -39.34
CA LEU A 823 7.68 -7.43 -40.02
C LEU A 823 8.51 -6.82 -41.16
N LYS A 824 7.92 -6.05 -42.08
CA LYS A 824 8.67 -5.43 -43.18
C LYS A 824 9.77 -4.50 -42.67
N GLY A 825 9.48 -3.74 -41.61
CA GLY A 825 10.45 -2.88 -40.96
C GLY A 825 11.59 -3.68 -40.33
N ILE A 826 11.29 -4.81 -39.68
CA ILE A 826 12.27 -5.76 -39.14
C ILE A 826 13.16 -6.31 -40.26
N GLN A 827 12.56 -6.77 -41.36
CA GLN A 827 13.29 -7.36 -42.49
C GLN A 827 14.25 -6.36 -43.15
N GLN A 828 13.87 -5.08 -43.26
CA GLN A 828 14.75 -4.00 -43.75
C GLN A 828 15.98 -3.78 -42.86
N GLN A 829 15.91 -4.17 -41.58
CA GLN A 829 17.05 -4.14 -40.66
C GLN A 829 18.03 -5.29 -40.82
N LEU A 830 17.73 -6.29 -41.67
CA LEU A 830 18.58 -7.47 -41.87
C LEU A 830 19.31 -7.40 -43.23
N ASP A 831 20.54 -7.87 -43.28
CA ASP A 831 21.28 -8.12 -44.53
C ASP A 831 21.21 -9.60 -44.92
N LYS A 832 21.65 -9.96 -46.14
CA LYS A 832 21.55 -11.33 -46.69
C LYS A 832 22.29 -12.40 -45.87
N HIS A 833 23.31 -11.99 -45.10
CA HIS A 833 24.16 -12.87 -44.29
C HIS A 833 23.73 -12.94 -42.82
N THR A 834 22.62 -12.29 -42.45
CA THR A 834 22.13 -12.19 -41.09
C THR A 834 20.77 -12.88 -40.92
N ILE A 835 20.64 -13.66 -39.85
CA ILE A 835 19.39 -14.26 -39.38
C ILE A 835 19.04 -13.64 -38.03
N LEU A 836 17.80 -13.18 -37.88
CA LEU A 836 17.24 -12.80 -36.58
C LEU A 836 16.54 -14.01 -35.96
N LEU A 837 16.91 -14.35 -34.73
CA LEU A 837 16.28 -15.36 -33.87
C LEU A 837 15.61 -14.64 -32.69
N GLN A 838 14.29 -14.56 -32.69
CA GLN A 838 13.52 -13.90 -31.63
C GLN A 838 12.73 -14.92 -30.83
N TYR A 839 12.79 -14.83 -29.50
CA TYR A 839 12.17 -15.77 -28.58
C TYR A 839 10.97 -15.15 -27.84
N SER A 840 10.00 -15.99 -27.46
CA SER A 840 8.93 -15.70 -26.51
C SER A 840 8.66 -16.92 -25.63
N LEU A 841 8.96 -16.84 -24.33
CA LEU A 841 8.75 -17.91 -23.36
C LEU A 841 7.34 -17.82 -22.76
N GLY A 842 6.51 -18.82 -23.11
CA GLY A 842 5.11 -18.92 -22.68
C GLY A 842 4.86 -20.06 -21.71
N LYS A 843 3.71 -20.01 -21.03
CA LYS A 843 3.35 -20.97 -19.97
C LYS A 843 3.08 -22.39 -20.51
N GLU A 844 2.35 -22.48 -21.62
CA GLU A 844 1.97 -23.75 -22.24
C GLU A 844 3.02 -24.19 -23.27
N ARG A 845 3.53 -23.22 -24.05
CA ARG A 845 4.46 -23.39 -25.16
C ARG A 845 5.31 -22.13 -25.28
N SER A 846 6.49 -22.26 -25.86
CA SER A 846 7.33 -21.12 -26.22
C SER A 846 7.52 -21.05 -27.72
N TYR A 847 8.02 -19.93 -28.22
CA TYR A 847 8.14 -19.69 -29.66
C TYR A 847 9.49 -19.09 -30.03
N LEU A 848 9.96 -19.46 -31.22
CA LEU A 848 11.12 -18.90 -31.90
C LEU A 848 10.71 -18.43 -33.30
N TRP A 849 10.96 -17.16 -33.62
CA TRP A 849 10.88 -16.65 -34.98
C TRP A 849 12.28 -16.58 -35.58
N LEU A 850 12.45 -17.22 -36.74
CA LEU A 850 13.58 -17.03 -37.64
C LEU A 850 13.16 -16.03 -38.71
N VAL A 851 13.82 -14.88 -38.74
CA VAL A 851 13.56 -13.82 -39.72
C VAL A 851 14.80 -13.56 -40.55
N THR A 852 14.59 -13.42 -41.86
CA THR A 852 15.59 -13.03 -42.86
C THR A 852 15.02 -11.84 -43.66
N PRO A 853 15.81 -11.16 -44.51
CA PRO A 853 15.30 -10.06 -45.32
C PRO A 853 14.06 -10.41 -46.15
N ASP A 854 13.90 -11.68 -46.53
CA ASP A 854 12.88 -12.12 -47.49
C ASP A 854 11.87 -13.12 -46.90
N SER A 855 12.06 -13.60 -45.66
CA SER A 855 11.15 -14.57 -45.04
C SER A 855 11.07 -14.47 -43.51
N VAL A 856 9.92 -14.90 -42.96
CA VAL A 856 9.71 -15.18 -41.54
C VAL A 856 9.20 -16.61 -41.40
N GLN A 857 9.72 -17.32 -40.39
CA GLN A 857 9.29 -18.66 -40.04
C GLN A 857 9.23 -18.78 -38.53
N ALA A 858 8.14 -19.33 -38.01
CA ALA A 858 7.95 -19.49 -36.58
C ALA A 858 7.96 -20.98 -36.18
N TYR A 859 8.60 -21.26 -35.05
CA TYR A 859 8.80 -22.59 -34.50
C TYR A 859 8.26 -22.65 -33.09
N GLU A 860 7.59 -23.74 -32.77
CA GLU A 860 7.18 -24.04 -31.40
C GLU A 860 8.35 -24.66 -30.63
N LEU A 861 8.54 -24.20 -29.41
CA LEU A 861 9.54 -24.67 -28.45
C LEU A 861 8.82 -25.23 -27.20
N PRO A 862 9.53 -25.98 -26.34
CA PRO A 862 8.99 -26.43 -25.06
C PRO A 862 8.43 -25.28 -24.20
N LYS A 863 7.54 -25.62 -23.25
CA LYS A 863 7.02 -24.66 -22.28
C LYS A 863 8.15 -23.92 -21.55
N GLY A 864 7.93 -22.64 -21.24
CA GLY A 864 8.93 -21.75 -20.66
C GLY A 864 9.57 -22.33 -19.39
N GLU A 865 8.78 -22.95 -18.51
CA GLU A 865 9.27 -23.60 -17.28
C GLU A 865 10.35 -24.68 -17.55
N VAL A 866 10.26 -25.42 -18.66
CA VAL A 866 11.27 -26.44 -19.02
C VAL A 866 12.56 -25.78 -19.47
N ILE A 867 12.44 -24.74 -20.29
CA ILE A 867 13.58 -23.96 -20.78
C ILE A 867 14.26 -23.24 -19.61
N GLU A 868 13.49 -22.61 -18.72
CA GLU A 868 13.98 -21.94 -17.52
C GLU A 868 14.77 -22.89 -16.60
N LYS A 869 14.30 -24.14 -16.42
CA LYS A 869 15.05 -25.18 -15.69
C LYS A 869 16.35 -25.57 -16.39
N ALA A 870 16.34 -25.70 -17.72
CA ALA A 870 17.57 -25.99 -18.48
C ALA A 870 18.57 -24.82 -18.42
N VAL A 871 18.08 -23.58 -18.49
CA VAL A 871 18.87 -22.36 -18.26
C VAL A 871 19.48 -22.35 -16.86
N ALA A 872 18.68 -22.64 -15.82
CA ALA A 872 19.17 -22.71 -14.45
C ALA A 872 20.26 -23.77 -14.27
N ASN A 873 20.12 -24.94 -14.92
CA ASN A 873 21.12 -26.00 -14.90
C ASN A 873 22.43 -25.55 -15.59
N PHE A 874 22.33 -24.95 -16.78
CA PHE A 874 23.48 -24.38 -17.49
C PHE A 874 24.21 -23.34 -16.62
N ARG A 875 23.47 -22.42 -16.01
CA ARG A 875 24.01 -21.38 -15.12
C ARG A 875 24.63 -21.95 -13.85
N TYR A 876 24.01 -22.96 -13.26
CA TYR A 876 24.52 -23.61 -12.05
C TYR A 876 25.90 -24.23 -12.27
N VAL A 877 26.16 -24.84 -13.43
CA VAL A 877 27.49 -25.36 -13.77
C VAL A 877 28.52 -24.23 -13.88
N MET A 878 28.15 -23.09 -14.46
CA MET A 878 29.04 -21.92 -14.54
C MET A 878 29.33 -21.30 -13.16
N ASP A 879 28.31 -21.15 -12.31
CA ASP A 879 28.42 -20.56 -10.98
C ASP A 879 29.22 -21.43 -9.99
N LYS A 880 29.25 -22.76 -10.18
CA LYS A 880 30.03 -23.68 -9.32
C LYS A 880 31.52 -23.34 -9.34
N PHE A 881 32.03 -22.98 -10.51
CA PHE A 881 33.45 -22.66 -10.70
C PHE A 881 33.85 -21.38 -9.98
N ASP A 882 32.93 -20.41 -9.86
CA ASP A 882 33.13 -19.15 -9.16
C ASP A 882 33.15 -19.34 -7.63
N LYS A 883 32.15 -20.03 -7.08
CA LYS A 883 31.96 -20.16 -5.61
C LYS A 883 32.92 -21.14 -4.93
N SER A 884 33.50 -22.08 -5.68
CA SER A 884 34.23 -23.23 -5.13
C SER A 884 35.73 -23.15 -5.37
N GLY A 885 36.28 -21.98 -5.73
CA GLY A 885 37.57 -21.74 -6.41
C GLY A 885 38.85 -22.44 -5.90
N ALA A 886 38.81 -23.18 -4.79
CA ALA A 886 39.89 -24.06 -4.31
C ALA A 886 39.63 -25.57 -4.48
N ILE A 887 38.36 -26.00 -4.63
CA ILE A 887 37.93 -27.42 -4.62
C ILE A 887 37.52 -27.90 -6.02
N TYR A 888 37.09 -26.99 -6.92
CA TYR A 888 36.60 -27.36 -8.24
C TYR A 888 37.19 -26.45 -9.33
N LYS A 889 38.22 -26.92 -10.04
CA LYS A 889 38.91 -26.13 -11.07
C LYS A 889 38.33 -26.41 -12.46
N PRO A 890 37.93 -25.38 -13.24
CA PRO A 890 37.44 -25.56 -14.61
C PRO A 890 38.41 -26.30 -15.54
N GLN A 891 39.73 -26.17 -15.30
CA GLN A 891 40.77 -26.85 -16.06
C GLN A 891 40.76 -28.38 -15.87
N GLU A 892 40.32 -28.85 -14.69
CA GLU A 892 40.25 -30.27 -14.35
C GLU A 892 38.95 -30.91 -14.87
N HIS A 893 37.97 -30.08 -15.28
CA HIS A 893 36.63 -30.49 -15.75
C HIS A 893 36.19 -29.75 -17.03
N PRO A 894 36.91 -29.90 -18.17
CA PRO A 894 36.63 -29.14 -19.38
C PRO A 894 35.31 -29.49 -20.08
N ASP A 895 34.75 -30.68 -19.79
CA ASP A 895 33.58 -31.24 -20.49
C ASP A 895 32.26 -31.15 -19.72
N ASP A 896 32.26 -30.65 -18.48
CA ASP A 896 31.07 -30.62 -17.60
C ASP A 896 29.91 -29.81 -18.19
N ILE A 897 30.22 -28.85 -19.04
CA ILE A 897 29.24 -28.01 -19.72
C ILE A 897 28.58 -28.67 -20.92
N ASN A 898 29.18 -29.75 -21.47
CA ASN A 898 28.75 -30.33 -22.74
C ASN A 898 27.29 -30.78 -22.68
N GLN A 899 26.92 -31.48 -21.59
CA GLN A 899 25.54 -31.95 -21.36
C GLN A 899 24.54 -30.79 -21.23
N PRO A 900 24.70 -29.81 -20.30
CA PRO A 900 23.79 -28.67 -20.21
C PRO A 900 23.73 -27.80 -21.48
N ALA A 901 24.86 -27.58 -22.16
CA ALA A 901 24.91 -26.79 -23.40
C ALA A 901 24.20 -27.48 -24.56
N SER A 902 24.39 -28.79 -24.75
CA SER A 902 23.68 -29.57 -25.75
C SER A 902 22.20 -29.69 -25.43
N GLN A 903 21.83 -29.91 -24.16
CA GLN A 903 20.43 -29.99 -23.75
C GLN A 903 19.68 -28.69 -24.05
N LEU A 904 20.26 -27.54 -23.69
CA LEU A 904 19.65 -26.24 -23.94
C LEU A 904 19.61 -25.92 -25.45
N SER A 905 20.70 -26.18 -26.18
CA SER A 905 20.74 -26.00 -27.65
C SER A 905 19.66 -26.83 -28.36
N GLN A 906 19.48 -28.08 -27.94
CA GLN A 906 18.45 -28.96 -28.50
C GLN A 906 17.04 -28.40 -28.31
N MET A 907 16.80 -27.71 -27.20
CA MET A 907 15.49 -27.10 -26.93
C MET A 907 15.25 -25.80 -27.71
N VAL A 908 16.29 -25.01 -27.98
CA VAL A 908 16.12 -23.61 -28.45
C VAL A 908 16.71 -23.31 -29.83
N LEU A 909 17.50 -24.22 -30.43
CA LEU A 909 18.15 -24.06 -31.74
C LEU A 909 17.91 -25.23 -32.68
N ALA A 910 17.68 -26.46 -32.19
CA ALA A 910 17.46 -27.61 -33.06
C ALA A 910 16.36 -27.41 -34.13
N PRO A 911 15.21 -26.76 -33.85
CA PRO A 911 14.18 -26.54 -34.87
C PRO A 911 14.64 -25.73 -36.09
N VAL A 912 15.71 -24.95 -35.96
CA VAL A 912 16.25 -24.08 -37.01
C VAL A 912 17.62 -24.51 -37.52
N ALA A 913 18.19 -25.61 -37.00
CA ALA A 913 19.57 -26.02 -37.23
C ALA A 913 19.97 -26.07 -38.72
N ASN A 914 19.14 -26.68 -39.56
CA ASN A 914 19.38 -26.82 -41.00
C ASN A 914 19.27 -25.49 -41.78
N LYS A 915 18.82 -24.41 -41.16
CA LYS A 915 18.65 -23.08 -41.77
C LYS A 915 19.67 -22.06 -41.30
N LEU A 916 20.45 -22.37 -40.26
CA LEU A 916 21.45 -21.44 -39.71
C LEU A 916 22.64 -21.25 -40.68
N GLY A 917 23.07 -22.31 -41.38
CA GLY A 917 24.20 -22.27 -42.31
C GLY A 917 25.50 -21.84 -41.62
N LYS A 918 26.26 -20.91 -42.21
CA LYS A 918 27.37 -20.19 -41.56
C LYS A 918 27.07 -18.69 -41.45
N LYS A 919 25.80 -18.36 -41.23
CA LYS A 919 25.32 -16.97 -41.16
C LYS A 919 25.52 -16.36 -39.77
N ARG A 920 25.49 -15.03 -39.70
CA ARG A 920 25.42 -14.27 -38.45
C ARG A 920 24.06 -14.50 -37.80
N LEU A 921 24.05 -14.82 -36.52
CA LEU A 921 22.85 -15.00 -35.71
C LEU A 921 22.69 -13.78 -34.79
N VAL A 922 21.62 -13.03 -35.02
CA VAL A 922 21.20 -11.89 -34.21
C VAL A 922 20.07 -12.37 -33.30
N ILE A 923 20.24 -12.26 -31.99
CA ILE A 923 19.39 -12.95 -31.01
C ILE A 923 18.64 -11.95 -30.14
N VAL A 924 17.30 -12.06 -30.13
CA VAL A 924 16.40 -11.34 -29.22
C VAL A 924 15.82 -12.35 -28.23
N ALA A 925 16.50 -12.54 -27.09
CA ALA A 925 16.14 -13.53 -26.08
C ALA A 925 14.98 -13.06 -25.17
N ASP A 926 14.17 -13.98 -24.64
CA ASP A 926 13.08 -13.69 -23.67
C ASP A 926 13.32 -14.35 -22.31
N GLY A 927 12.87 -13.70 -21.24
CA GLY A 927 12.96 -14.20 -19.86
C GLY A 927 14.35 -14.73 -19.52
N ALA A 928 14.41 -15.93 -18.94
CA ALA A 928 15.67 -16.56 -18.51
C ALA A 928 16.73 -16.72 -19.64
N LEU A 929 16.33 -16.83 -20.92
CA LEU A 929 17.29 -16.95 -22.03
C LEU A 929 18.17 -15.71 -22.20
N GLN A 930 17.74 -14.56 -21.68
CA GLN A 930 18.54 -13.34 -21.66
C GLN A 930 19.85 -13.50 -20.88
N ASN A 931 19.87 -14.42 -19.90
CA ASN A 931 21.02 -14.69 -19.04
C ASN A 931 21.99 -15.75 -19.62
N ILE A 932 21.84 -16.17 -20.88
CA ILE A 932 22.62 -17.24 -21.50
C ILE A 932 23.48 -16.72 -22.66
N PRO A 933 24.76 -17.13 -22.73
CA PRO A 933 25.60 -16.87 -23.89
C PRO A 933 25.35 -17.91 -24.96
N PHE A 934 24.57 -17.54 -25.98
CA PHE A 934 24.29 -18.42 -27.12
C PHE A 934 25.56 -18.94 -27.82
N ALA A 935 26.66 -18.18 -27.75
CA ALA A 935 27.97 -18.59 -28.25
C ALA A 935 28.48 -19.92 -27.67
N ALA A 936 28.17 -20.22 -26.40
CA ALA A 936 28.60 -21.43 -25.71
C ALA A 936 27.60 -22.59 -25.78
N LEU A 937 26.43 -22.39 -26.38
CA LEU A 937 25.53 -23.51 -26.67
C LEU A 937 26.20 -24.43 -27.68
N ALA A 938 25.91 -25.74 -27.60
CA ALA A 938 26.42 -26.67 -28.59
C ALA A 938 25.83 -26.34 -29.97
N ASP A 939 26.62 -26.44 -31.02
CA ASP A 939 26.11 -26.38 -32.39
C ASP A 939 25.10 -27.51 -32.60
N PRO A 940 23.86 -27.22 -33.03
CA PRO A 940 22.81 -28.23 -33.13
C PRO A 940 23.11 -29.33 -34.16
N GLY A 941 24.15 -29.20 -34.98
CA GLY A 941 24.66 -30.28 -35.84
C GLY A 941 25.50 -31.35 -35.11
N THR A 942 25.83 -31.17 -33.83
CA THR A 942 26.58 -32.14 -33.03
C THR A 942 25.64 -33.11 -32.27
N PRO A 943 25.82 -34.44 -32.37
CA PRO A 943 24.98 -35.38 -31.64
C PRO A 943 25.14 -35.21 -30.11
N PRO A 944 24.06 -35.24 -29.32
CA PRO A 944 24.15 -35.12 -27.87
C PRO A 944 24.89 -36.33 -27.27
N PRO A 945 25.76 -36.13 -26.25
CA PRO A 945 26.40 -37.24 -25.55
C PRO A 945 25.35 -38.12 -24.87
N THR A 946 25.53 -39.44 -24.95
CA THR A 946 24.58 -40.42 -24.41
C THR A 946 24.47 -40.26 -22.89
N PRO A 947 23.25 -40.20 -22.30
CA PRO A 947 23.11 -40.05 -20.86
C PRO A 947 23.66 -41.28 -20.11
N PRO A 948 24.34 -41.12 -18.96
CA PRO A 948 24.79 -42.24 -18.17
C PRO A 948 23.58 -43.04 -17.67
N ARG A 949 23.56 -44.35 -17.92
CA ARG A 949 22.55 -45.26 -17.36
C ARG A 949 22.67 -45.25 -15.84
N LEU A 950 21.66 -44.70 -15.16
CA LEU A 950 21.52 -44.84 -13.71
C LEU A 950 20.94 -46.22 -13.40
N GLN A 951 21.79 -47.19 -13.09
CA GLN A 951 21.43 -48.35 -12.29
C GLN A 951 22.15 -48.28 -10.95
N GLY A 952 21.37 -48.25 -9.87
CA GLY A 952 21.73 -48.60 -8.50
C GLY A 952 23.12 -48.19 -7.95
N GLY A 953 23.15 -47.09 -7.20
CA GLY A 953 24.02 -46.96 -6.01
C GLY A 953 25.53 -46.78 -6.17
N GLU A 954 26.13 -46.91 -7.36
CA GLU A 954 27.58 -46.72 -7.53
C GLU A 954 27.98 -45.30 -7.96
N LYS A 955 29.08 -44.80 -7.39
CA LYS A 955 29.70 -43.52 -7.73
C LYS A 955 29.98 -43.47 -9.24
N SER A 956 29.46 -42.43 -9.91
CA SER A 956 29.61 -42.18 -11.35
C SER A 956 31.08 -42.20 -11.78
N LYS A 957 31.47 -43.18 -12.59
CA LYS A 957 32.75 -43.15 -13.34
C LYS A 957 32.75 -41.96 -14.33
N PRO A 958 33.88 -41.28 -14.55
CA PRO A 958 34.01 -40.30 -15.64
C PRO A 958 33.75 -40.98 -16.98
N LEU A 959 32.93 -40.35 -17.84
CA LEU A 959 32.64 -40.85 -19.19
C LEU A 959 33.94 -41.07 -19.98
N SER A 960 34.01 -42.20 -20.70
CA SER A 960 35.14 -42.49 -21.60
C SER A 960 35.20 -41.46 -22.74
N ALA A 961 36.38 -41.28 -23.34
CA ALA A 961 36.59 -40.30 -24.43
C ALA A 961 35.71 -40.57 -25.67
N SER A 962 35.27 -41.82 -25.87
CA SER A 962 34.36 -42.22 -26.96
C SER A 962 32.87 -41.98 -26.65
N GLU A 963 32.49 -41.83 -25.38
CA GLU A 963 31.11 -41.53 -24.95
C GLU A 963 30.83 -40.01 -24.87
N ARG A 964 31.89 -39.20 -24.88
CA ARG A 964 31.83 -37.74 -25.02
C ARG A 964 31.62 -37.39 -26.49
N GLY A 965 30.37 -37.26 -26.92
CA GLY A 965 30.07 -36.57 -28.19
C GLY A 965 30.84 -35.24 -28.23
N SER A 966 31.50 -34.93 -29.34
CA SER A 966 32.38 -33.77 -29.45
C SER A 966 31.58 -32.47 -29.29
N TYR A 967 31.65 -31.84 -28.12
CA TYR A 967 31.08 -30.52 -27.90
C TYR A 967 31.79 -29.51 -28.80
N GLN A 968 31.02 -28.92 -29.71
CA GLN A 968 31.44 -27.79 -30.53
C GLN A 968 30.55 -26.59 -30.19
N PRO A 969 31.10 -25.49 -29.67
CA PRO A 969 30.32 -24.27 -29.42
C PRO A 969 29.72 -23.70 -30.71
N LEU A 970 28.55 -23.09 -30.60
CA LEU A 970 27.82 -22.46 -31.71
C LEU A 970 28.66 -21.37 -32.40
N LEU A 971 29.50 -20.67 -31.62
CA LEU A 971 30.37 -19.63 -32.16
C LEU A 971 31.38 -20.16 -33.20
N VAL A 972 31.64 -21.48 -33.25
CA VAL A 972 32.55 -22.05 -34.27
C VAL A 972 32.02 -21.84 -35.68
N ASN A 973 30.72 -21.98 -35.90
CA ASN A 973 30.13 -21.81 -37.23
C ASN A 973 29.42 -20.46 -37.44
N HIS A 974 29.19 -19.73 -36.35
CA HIS A 974 28.34 -18.54 -36.37
C HIS A 974 28.97 -17.34 -35.67
N GLU A 975 28.77 -16.16 -36.26
CA GLU A 975 28.91 -14.90 -35.54
C GLU A 975 27.63 -14.67 -34.71
N ILE A 976 27.76 -14.41 -33.41
CA ILE A 976 26.62 -14.26 -32.49
C ILE A 976 26.55 -12.82 -31.98
N VAL A 977 25.38 -12.20 -32.11
CA VAL A 977 25.11 -10.84 -31.62
C VAL A 977 23.78 -10.84 -30.85
N ASN A 978 23.78 -10.32 -29.62
CA ASN A 978 22.56 -10.22 -28.81
C ASN A 978 21.94 -8.83 -28.92
N LEU A 979 20.62 -8.76 -28.95
CA LEU A 979 19.88 -7.50 -29.00
C LEU A 979 18.85 -7.39 -27.87
N PRO A 980 18.63 -6.19 -27.33
CA PRO A 980 17.51 -5.93 -26.43
C PRO A 980 16.14 -6.03 -27.16
N SER A 981 16.09 -5.57 -28.41
CA SER A 981 14.96 -5.64 -29.34
C SER A 981 15.46 -5.13 -30.70
N ILE A 982 14.89 -5.64 -31.80
CA ILE A 982 15.24 -5.16 -33.14
C ILE A 982 14.74 -3.72 -33.37
N THR A 983 13.61 -3.34 -32.76
CA THR A 983 13.09 -1.97 -32.76
C THR A 983 14.10 -0.99 -32.15
N ALA A 984 14.72 -1.35 -31.03
CA ALA A 984 15.72 -0.50 -30.37
C ALA A 984 16.93 -0.23 -31.30
N ILE A 985 17.42 -1.26 -32.00
CA ILE A 985 18.54 -1.11 -32.95
C ILE A 985 18.14 -0.25 -34.15
N ALA A 986 16.93 -0.41 -34.67
CA ALA A 986 16.46 0.43 -35.77
C ALA A 986 16.40 1.91 -35.38
N THR A 987 15.97 2.20 -34.15
CA THR A 987 15.98 3.57 -33.59
C THR A 987 17.41 4.09 -33.45
N GLN A 988 18.30 3.28 -32.88
CA GLN A 988 19.71 3.62 -32.71
C GLN A 988 20.39 3.90 -34.06
N ARG A 989 20.13 3.08 -35.09
CA ARG A 989 20.62 3.30 -36.46
C ARG A 989 20.23 4.65 -37.02
N LYS A 990 18.97 5.05 -36.84
CA LYS A 990 18.49 6.36 -37.29
C LYS A 990 19.23 7.50 -36.58
N GLN A 991 19.48 7.37 -35.28
CA GLN A 991 20.15 8.39 -34.46
C GLN A 991 21.66 8.50 -34.75
N LEU A 992 22.33 7.37 -35.00
CA LEU A 992 23.77 7.34 -35.20
C LEU A 992 24.18 7.41 -36.68
N ASN A 993 23.20 7.48 -37.59
CA ASN A 993 23.47 7.58 -39.03
C ASN A 993 24.27 8.85 -39.33
N LYS A 994 25.33 8.75 -40.13
CA LYS A 994 26.24 9.86 -40.51
C LYS A 994 27.10 10.46 -39.38
N ARG A 995 27.17 9.83 -38.19
CA ARG A 995 28.13 10.26 -37.15
C ARG A 995 29.58 10.01 -37.62
N PRO A 996 30.47 11.02 -37.66
CA PRO A 996 31.88 10.80 -38.01
C PRO A 996 32.56 9.95 -36.93
N LEU A 997 33.54 9.14 -37.34
CA LEU A 997 34.38 8.39 -36.40
C LEU A 997 35.21 9.36 -35.56
N SER A 998 35.31 9.07 -34.27
CA SER A 998 36.10 9.87 -33.35
C SER A 998 37.60 9.75 -33.69
N PRO A 999 38.40 10.81 -33.51
CA PRO A 999 39.78 10.87 -34.01
C PRO A 999 40.78 10.02 -33.21
N LYS A 1000 40.48 9.67 -31.96
CA LYS A 1000 41.33 8.83 -31.09
C LYS A 1000 40.71 7.46 -30.90
N ILE A 1001 41.53 6.48 -30.56
CA ILE A 1001 41.13 5.07 -30.59
C ILE A 1001 40.56 4.59 -29.25
N LEU A 1002 41.31 4.70 -28.14
CA LEU A 1002 40.96 4.01 -26.89
C LEU A 1002 41.10 4.87 -25.63
N ALA A 1003 40.05 4.95 -24.81
CA ALA A 1003 40.14 5.43 -23.44
C ALA A 1003 39.94 4.28 -22.45
N VAL A 1004 40.81 4.17 -21.45
CA VAL A 1004 40.82 3.08 -20.48
C VAL A 1004 40.60 3.60 -19.06
N LEU A 1005 39.69 2.99 -18.32
CA LEU A 1005 39.60 3.10 -16.86
C LEU A 1005 39.74 1.69 -16.29
N ALA A 1006 40.76 1.45 -15.48
CA ALA A 1006 41.00 0.13 -14.89
C ALA A 1006 41.54 0.24 -13.46
N ASP A 1007 41.50 -0.87 -12.72
CA ASP A 1007 42.08 -1.00 -11.37
C ASP A 1007 41.74 0.17 -10.42
N PRO A 1008 40.46 0.54 -10.24
CA PRO A 1008 40.10 1.60 -9.31
C PRO A 1008 40.41 1.25 -7.87
N LEU A 1009 40.78 2.28 -7.10
CA LEU A 1009 41.17 2.11 -5.71
C LEU A 1009 39.94 1.93 -4.78
N PHE A 1010 39.88 0.81 -4.07
CA PHE A 1010 38.82 0.47 -3.12
C PHE A 1010 39.32 0.53 -1.66
N PRO A 1011 38.48 0.90 -0.67
CA PRO A 1011 38.86 0.88 0.74
C PRO A 1011 39.13 -0.57 1.22
N PRO A 1012 39.95 -0.74 2.28
CA PRO A 1012 40.16 -2.05 2.90
C PRO A 1012 38.83 -2.68 3.36
N GLN A 1013 38.73 -4.01 3.28
CA GLN A 1013 37.56 -4.72 3.82
C GLN A 1013 37.40 -4.43 5.32
N ASN A 1014 36.21 -3.93 5.70
CA ASN A 1014 35.79 -3.45 7.03
C ASN A 1014 36.26 -2.04 7.44
N PRO A 1015 35.65 -0.96 6.88
CA PRO A 1015 35.74 0.35 7.52
C PRO A 1015 34.94 0.34 8.84
N PRO A 1016 35.37 1.12 9.86
CA PRO A 1016 34.67 1.20 11.13
C PRO A 1016 33.23 1.72 10.92
N GLU A 1017 32.26 1.02 11.51
CA GLU A 1017 30.85 1.40 11.55
C GLU A 1017 30.69 2.82 12.08
N LEU A 1018 30.50 3.82 11.21
CA LEU A 1018 29.88 5.14 11.52
C LEU A 1018 29.94 6.06 10.29
N ASN A 1019 29.04 5.89 9.32
CA ASN A 1019 28.63 7.00 8.46
C ASN A 1019 27.18 6.81 7.96
N LEU A 1020 26.28 7.66 8.43
CA LEU A 1020 24.83 7.59 8.18
C LEU A 1020 24.42 8.04 6.75
N ASN A 1021 25.37 8.41 5.89
CA ASN A 1021 25.10 8.89 4.53
C ASN A 1021 25.13 7.80 3.43
N ASP A 1022 25.70 6.60 3.66
CA ASP A 1022 25.86 5.54 2.63
C ASP A 1022 24.66 4.58 2.50
N SER A 1023 23.44 5.11 2.57
CA SER A 1023 22.24 4.28 2.57
C SER A 1023 21.96 3.59 1.22
N ALA A 1024 22.34 4.19 0.09
CA ALA A 1024 22.11 3.61 -1.24
C ALA A 1024 23.16 2.55 -1.61
N GLN A 1025 24.42 2.77 -1.26
CA GLN A 1025 25.52 1.80 -1.46
C GLN A 1025 25.29 0.54 -0.63
N GLN A 1026 25.01 0.68 0.67
CA GLN A 1026 24.70 -0.47 1.52
C GLN A 1026 23.46 -1.22 1.04
N ARG A 1027 22.43 -0.51 0.52
CA ARG A 1027 21.24 -1.16 -0.08
C ARG A 1027 21.60 -1.96 -1.33
N ALA A 1028 22.34 -1.39 -2.27
CA ALA A 1028 22.79 -2.09 -3.48
C ALA A 1028 23.67 -3.31 -3.13
N MET A 1029 24.67 -3.14 -2.27
CA MET A 1029 25.55 -4.22 -1.79
C MET A 1029 24.77 -5.34 -1.09
N LYS A 1030 23.81 -4.98 -0.21
CA LYS A 1030 22.92 -5.92 0.48
C LYS A 1030 21.99 -6.65 -0.49
N ASN A 1031 21.47 -5.95 -1.51
CA ASN A 1031 20.65 -6.56 -2.55
C ASN A 1031 21.43 -7.55 -3.41
N LEU A 1032 22.71 -7.25 -3.67
CA LEU A 1032 23.67 -8.08 -4.40
C LEU A 1032 24.34 -9.17 -3.55
N LYS A 1033 24.11 -9.19 -2.22
CA LYS A 1033 24.76 -10.10 -1.26
C LYS A 1033 26.30 -10.04 -1.28
N ARG A 1034 26.87 -8.85 -1.46
CA ARG A 1034 28.33 -8.62 -1.42
C ARG A 1034 28.74 -7.97 -0.10
N SER A 1035 29.88 -8.38 0.46
CA SER A 1035 30.46 -7.83 1.71
C SER A 1035 31.44 -6.67 1.48
N GLY A 1036 31.79 -6.38 0.22
CA GLY A 1036 32.74 -5.33 -0.16
C GLY A 1036 33.08 -5.40 -1.66
N LEU A 1037 33.99 -4.54 -2.11
CA LEU A 1037 34.60 -4.59 -3.45
C LEU A 1037 36.07 -4.95 -3.30
N ASP A 1038 36.50 -6.05 -3.91
CA ASP A 1038 37.88 -6.51 -3.87
C ASP A 1038 38.72 -5.84 -4.97
N PRO A 1039 40.01 -5.56 -4.73
CA PRO A 1039 40.94 -5.13 -5.77
C PRO A 1039 41.02 -6.15 -6.91
N LEU A 1040 41.12 -5.67 -8.15
CA LEU A 1040 41.16 -6.49 -9.36
C LEU A 1040 42.48 -6.26 -10.11
N PRO A 1041 43.63 -6.75 -9.62
CA PRO A 1041 44.94 -6.41 -10.18
C PRO A 1041 45.10 -6.85 -11.64
N GLY A 1042 44.42 -7.91 -12.09
CA GLY A 1042 44.43 -8.34 -13.50
C GLY A 1042 43.84 -7.29 -14.45
N THR A 1043 42.91 -6.43 -13.99
CA THR A 1043 42.35 -5.34 -14.79
C THR A 1043 43.40 -4.30 -15.22
N ARG A 1044 44.44 -4.09 -14.40
CA ARG A 1044 45.57 -3.25 -14.78
C ARG A 1044 46.44 -3.92 -15.84
N VAL A 1045 46.71 -5.21 -15.67
CA VAL A 1045 47.55 -5.99 -16.59
C VAL A 1045 46.93 -6.01 -17.98
N GLU A 1046 45.62 -6.27 -18.09
CA GLU A 1046 44.92 -6.26 -19.38
C GLU A 1046 44.90 -4.86 -20.03
N ALA A 1047 44.68 -3.82 -19.23
CA ALA A 1047 44.67 -2.44 -19.70
C ALA A 1047 46.04 -2.02 -20.25
N GLU A 1048 47.12 -2.32 -19.53
CA GLU A 1048 48.49 -2.04 -19.97
C GLU A 1048 48.85 -2.82 -21.23
N ALA A 1049 48.43 -4.09 -21.34
CA ALA A 1049 48.64 -4.89 -22.55
C ALA A 1049 47.93 -4.28 -23.77
N MET A 1050 46.69 -3.79 -23.61
CA MET A 1050 45.93 -3.13 -24.68
C MET A 1050 46.53 -1.79 -25.09
N LEU A 1051 46.96 -0.97 -24.13
CA LEU A 1051 47.55 0.34 -24.41
C LEU A 1051 48.86 0.23 -25.22
N LYS A 1052 49.64 -0.85 -25.01
CA LYS A 1052 50.88 -1.13 -25.77
C LYS A 1052 50.64 -1.44 -27.26
N LEU A 1053 49.41 -1.79 -27.64
CA LEU A 1053 49.06 -2.05 -29.05
C LEU A 1053 48.85 -0.77 -29.86
N LEU A 1054 48.86 0.41 -29.22
CA LEU A 1054 48.48 1.68 -29.83
C LEU A 1054 49.65 2.68 -29.92
N PRO A 1055 49.75 3.47 -30.99
CA PRO A 1055 50.69 4.58 -31.08
C PRO A 1055 50.44 5.65 -30.00
N SER A 1056 51.51 6.36 -29.61
CA SER A 1056 51.43 7.48 -28.65
C SER A 1056 50.44 8.54 -29.12
N GLY A 1057 49.54 8.98 -28.23
CA GLY A 1057 48.51 10.01 -28.50
C GLY A 1057 47.17 9.48 -29.03
N GLN A 1058 47.07 8.19 -29.39
CA GLN A 1058 45.82 7.54 -29.80
C GLN A 1058 45.00 7.01 -28.61
N SER A 1059 45.55 7.03 -27.40
CA SER A 1059 44.91 6.50 -26.20
C SER A 1059 44.97 7.47 -25.00
N THR A 1060 44.13 7.22 -24.01
CA THR A 1060 44.23 7.80 -22.66
C THR A 1060 43.86 6.75 -21.62
N HIS A 1061 44.30 6.93 -20.38
CA HIS A 1061 44.03 5.98 -19.31
C HIS A 1061 43.87 6.63 -17.94
N ALA A 1062 43.23 5.91 -17.04
CA ALA A 1062 43.11 6.22 -15.62
C ALA A 1062 43.19 4.93 -14.80
N PHE A 1063 44.06 4.92 -13.78
CA PHE A 1063 44.29 3.78 -12.88
C PHE A 1063 44.23 4.22 -11.41
N GLY A 1064 43.94 3.29 -10.51
CA GLY A 1064 43.95 3.54 -9.07
C GLY A 1064 42.96 4.64 -8.67
N ALA A 1065 43.45 5.67 -7.97
CA ALA A 1065 42.64 6.81 -7.57
C ALA A 1065 42.21 7.72 -8.74
N ASP A 1066 42.91 7.66 -9.89
CA ASP A 1066 42.56 8.45 -11.08
C ASP A 1066 41.40 7.79 -11.86
N ALA A 1067 41.11 6.50 -11.63
CA ALA A 1067 39.96 5.78 -12.17
C ALA A 1067 38.64 6.17 -11.47
N ASN A 1068 38.33 7.45 -11.49
CA ASN A 1068 37.27 8.10 -10.72
C ASN A 1068 36.14 8.69 -11.59
N TYR A 1069 35.15 9.32 -10.95
CA TYR A 1069 33.97 9.89 -11.62
C TYR A 1069 34.32 11.01 -12.60
N GLU A 1070 35.34 11.83 -12.29
CA GLU A 1070 35.76 12.92 -13.17
C GLU A 1070 36.30 12.38 -14.49
N PHE A 1071 37.12 11.32 -14.46
CA PHE A 1071 37.57 10.67 -15.69
C PHE A 1071 36.39 10.07 -16.46
N ALA A 1072 35.53 9.29 -15.79
CA ALA A 1072 34.44 8.57 -16.42
C ALA A 1072 33.37 9.47 -17.07
N THR A 1073 33.24 10.71 -16.59
CA THR A 1073 32.31 11.72 -17.11
C THR A 1073 32.98 12.82 -17.94
N ASN A 1074 34.29 12.70 -18.19
CA ASN A 1074 35.03 13.74 -18.90
C ASN A 1074 34.51 13.88 -20.35
N PRO A 1075 34.08 15.08 -20.79
CA PRO A 1075 33.62 15.32 -22.17
C PRO A 1075 34.67 14.95 -23.23
N ALA A 1076 35.95 14.97 -22.87
CA ALA A 1076 37.04 14.54 -23.72
C ALA A 1076 36.92 13.07 -24.16
N LEU A 1077 36.20 12.21 -23.41
CA LEU A 1077 35.95 10.82 -23.80
C LEU A 1077 35.19 10.70 -25.13
N LYS A 1078 34.45 11.74 -25.53
CA LYS A 1078 33.75 11.79 -26.82
C LYS A 1078 34.70 11.69 -28.02
N GLN A 1079 35.97 12.04 -27.87
CA GLN A 1079 36.95 11.95 -28.96
C GLN A 1079 37.52 10.54 -29.17
N TYR A 1080 37.13 9.56 -28.35
CA TYR A 1080 37.62 8.18 -28.42
C TYR A 1080 36.57 7.26 -29.04
N GLN A 1081 37.02 6.40 -29.96
CA GLN A 1081 36.17 5.40 -30.59
C GLN A 1081 35.77 4.29 -29.60
N HIS A 1082 36.69 3.88 -28.73
CA HIS A 1082 36.47 2.79 -27.78
C HIS A 1082 36.64 3.28 -26.34
N LEU A 1083 35.71 2.89 -25.47
CA LEU A 1083 35.82 3.08 -24.03
C LEU A 1083 35.92 1.71 -23.35
N PHE A 1084 36.94 1.51 -22.53
CA PHE A 1084 37.18 0.27 -21.81
C PHE A 1084 37.13 0.52 -20.31
N PHE A 1085 36.14 -0.05 -19.64
CA PHE A 1085 35.95 0.03 -18.20
C PHE A 1085 36.21 -1.35 -17.58
N ALA A 1086 37.33 -1.50 -16.87
CA ALA A 1086 37.72 -2.72 -16.20
C ALA A 1086 37.67 -2.56 -14.67
N THR A 1087 36.51 -2.88 -14.10
CA THR A 1087 36.17 -2.59 -12.70
C THR A 1087 34.94 -3.41 -12.28
N HIS A 1088 34.36 -3.22 -11.10
CA HIS A 1088 33.14 -3.94 -10.71
C HIS A 1088 31.87 -3.37 -11.35
N GLY A 1089 31.03 -4.26 -11.87
CA GLY A 1089 29.65 -3.94 -12.26
C GLY A 1089 28.69 -4.14 -11.10
N LEU A 1090 27.67 -3.28 -11.03
CA LEU A 1090 26.55 -3.39 -10.08
C LEU A 1090 25.24 -3.41 -10.87
N VAL A 1091 24.50 -4.51 -10.84
CA VAL A 1091 23.17 -4.54 -11.43
C VAL A 1091 22.14 -4.91 -10.38
N ASP A 1092 21.48 -3.89 -9.83
CA ASP A 1092 20.45 -4.08 -8.80
C ASP A 1092 19.10 -4.34 -9.46
N THR A 1093 18.63 -5.55 -9.26
CA THR A 1093 17.43 -6.07 -9.93
C THR A 1093 16.14 -5.77 -9.17
N LYS A 1094 16.27 -5.21 -7.95
CA LYS A 1094 15.14 -4.72 -7.14
C LYS A 1094 15.00 -3.21 -7.26
N GLN A 1095 16.10 -2.50 -7.48
CA GLN A 1095 16.19 -1.05 -7.65
C GLN A 1095 17.08 -0.75 -8.86
N PRO A 1096 16.56 -0.85 -10.09
CA PRO A 1096 17.35 -0.68 -11.32
C PRO A 1096 18.15 0.63 -11.37
N GLU A 1097 17.66 1.71 -10.76
CA GLU A 1097 18.32 3.01 -10.64
C GLU A 1097 19.65 2.97 -9.86
N LEU A 1098 19.83 1.98 -8.97
CA LEU A 1098 21.07 1.74 -8.26
C LEU A 1098 22.09 0.95 -9.09
N SER A 1099 21.73 0.47 -10.27
CA SER A 1099 22.69 -0.16 -11.17
C SER A 1099 23.75 0.84 -11.67
N GLY A 1100 24.94 0.35 -11.98
CA GLY A 1100 26.05 1.20 -12.41
C GLY A 1100 27.39 0.47 -12.43
N ILE A 1101 28.45 1.26 -12.57
CA ILE A 1101 29.84 0.80 -12.61
C ILE A 1101 30.58 1.40 -11.41
N ALA A 1102 31.34 0.57 -10.69
CA ALA A 1102 32.16 1.02 -9.57
C ALA A 1102 33.39 1.78 -10.07
N LEU A 1103 33.68 2.90 -9.41
CA LEU A 1103 34.86 3.72 -9.64
C LEU A 1103 35.71 3.74 -8.36
N ALA A 1104 36.81 4.48 -8.37
CA ALA A 1104 37.61 4.72 -7.18
C ALA A 1104 36.72 5.21 -6.04
N GLN A 1105 36.79 4.54 -4.90
CA GLN A 1105 36.02 4.86 -3.69
C GLN A 1105 36.83 5.70 -2.71
N VAL A 1106 38.15 5.73 -2.89
CA VAL A 1106 39.07 6.54 -2.12
C VAL A 1106 40.02 7.30 -3.04
N ASP A 1107 40.48 8.46 -2.59
CA ASP A 1107 41.48 9.28 -3.29
C ASP A 1107 42.92 8.77 -3.06
N LYS A 1108 43.91 9.52 -3.56
CA LYS A 1108 45.34 9.20 -3.43
C LYS A 1108 45.83 9.18 -1.98
N ASP A 1109 45.14 9.88 -1.08
CA ASP A 1109 45.43 9.94 0.35
C ASP A 1109 44.66 8.88 1.15
N GLY A 1110 43.86 8.04 0.48
CA GLY A 1110 43.01 7.02 1.10
C GLY A 1110 41.72 7.57 1.72
N LYS A 1111 41.34 8.82 1.42
CA LYS A 1111 40.08 9.41 1.92
C LYS A 1111 38.90 9.01 1.04
N PRO A 1112 37.71 8.74 1.60
CA PRO A 1112 36.52 8.43 0.83
C PRO A 1112 36.15 9.54 -0.18
N VAL A 1113 35.79 9.17 -1.40
CA VAL A 1113 35.29 10.11 -2.42
C VAL A 1113 33.76 10.13 -2.44
N GLU A 1114 33.18 11.29 -2.72
CA GLU A 1114 31.72 11.49 -2.68
C GLU A 1114 30.98 10.74 -3.82
N LYS A 1115 31.60 10.61 -4.99
CA LYS A 1115 31.03 9.93 -6.18
C LYS A 1115 31.83 8.69 -6.57
N GLY A 1116 31.69 7.62 -5.80
CA GLY A 1116 32.36 6.34 -6.09
C GLY A 1116 31.72 5.51 -7.22
N TYR A 1117 30.64 5.94 -7.85
CA TYR A 1117 29.91 5.12 -8.83
C TYR A 1117 29.46 5.94 -10.02
N LEU A 1118 29.52 5.34 -11.21
CA LEU A 1118 28.82 5.82 -12.40
C LEU A 1118 27.47 5.09 -12.48
N ARG A 1119 26.39 5.73 -12.02
CA ARG A 1119 25.07 5.10 -11.95
C ARG A 1119 24.38 5.10 -13.30
N LEU A 1120 23.33 4.29 -13.44
CA LEU A 1120 22.54 4.17 -14.66
C LEU A 1120 22.02 5.54 -15.14
N GLY A 1121 21.56 6.39 -14.22
CA GLY A 1121 21.14 7.75 -14.53
C GLY A 1121 22.27 8.65 -15.03
N ASP A 1122 23.49 8.51 -14.50
CA ASP A 1122 24.65 9.22 -15.04
C ASP A 1122 24.93 8.76 -16.47
N ILE A 1123 24.97 7.44 -16.69
CA ILE A 1123 25.27 6.82 -18.00
C ILE A 1123 24.29 7.30 -19.07
N PHE A 1124 22.99 7.32 -18.80
CA PHE A 1124 22.00 7.79 -19.78
C PHE A 1124 22.16 9.27 -20.18
N ASN A 1125 22.83 10.06 -19.35
CA ASN A 1125 23.10 11.47 -19.62
C ASN A 1125 24.45 11.70 -20.29
N MET A 1126 25.24 10.65 -20.54
CA MET A 1126 26.50 10.74 -21.26
C MET A 1126 26.26 10.96 -22.77
N ASP A 1127 27.22 11.60 -23.43
CA ASP A 1127 27.24 11.81 -24.89
C ASP A 1127 28.55 11.25 -25.48
N TRP A 1128 28.82 9.98 -25.17
CA TRP A 1128 29.94 9.26 -25.74
C TRP A 1128 29.71 9.05 -27.24
N ALA A 1129 30.68 9.41 -28.07
CA ALA A 1129 30.66 9.08 -29.49
C ALA A 1129 31.32 7.71 -29.77
N ALA A 1130 31.20 6.77 -28.83
CA ALA A 1130 31.89 5.50 -28.88
C ALA A 1130 31.30 4.56 -29.94
N GLU A 1131 32.16 3.91 -30.71
CA GLU A 1131 31.84 2.79 -31.58
C GLU A 1131 31.74 1.47 -30.77
N LEU A 1132 32.42 1.42 -29.62
CA LEU A 1132 32.42 0.28 -28.71
C LEU A 1132 32.64 0.74 -27.26
N VAL A 1133 31.80 0.25 -26.36
CA VAL A 1133 32.06 0.27 -24.92
C VAL A 1133 32.27 -1.16 -24.44
N VAL A 1134 33.35 -1.42 -23.72
CA VAL A 1134 33.62 -2.72 -23.10
C VAL A 1134 33.54 -2.55 -21.60
N LEU A 1135 32.64 -3.30 -20.97
CA LEU A 1135 32.58 -3.45 -19.54
C LEU A 1135 33.26 -4.76 -19.16
N SER A 1136 34.56 -4.70 -18.90
CA SER A 1136 35.37 -5.79 -18.35
C SER A 1136 35.13 -5.87 -16.84
N ALA A 1137 33.87 -6.17 -16.49
CA ALA A 1137 33.36 -5.93 -15.16
C ALA A 1137 32.40 -7.03 -14.72
N CYS A 1138 32.53 -7.52 -13.49
CA CYS A 1138 31.77 -8.66 -12.97
C CYS A 1138 30.26 -8.37 -12.98
N GLU A 1139 29.46 -9.28 -13.54
CA GLU A 1139 27.98 -9.23 -13.51
C GLU A 1139 27.34 -8.02 -14.22
N THR A 1140 28.02 -7.38 -15.19
CA THR A 1140 27.50 -6.14 -15.84
C THR A 1140 26.32 -6.35 -16.79
N GLY A 1141 26.04 -7.59 -17.17
CA GLY A 1141 24.88 -8.00 -17.96
C GLY A 1141 23.85 -8.79 -17.16
N LEU A 1142 23.90 -8.79 -15.82
CA LEU A 1142 22.95 -9.57 -15.00
C LEU A 1142 21.67 -8.83 -14.67
N GLY A 1143 20.54 -9.39 -15.07
CA GLY A 1143 19.23 -8.98 -14.61
C GLY A 1143 18.48 -10.14 -13.99
N LYS A 1144 18.07 -10.03 -12.74
CA LYS A 1144 17.02 -10.91 -12.22
C LYS A 1144 15.75 -10.57 -12.99
N ASP A 1145 14.97 -11.61 -13.30
CA ASP A 1145 13.61 -11.53 -13.81
C ASP A 1145 12.73 -10.63 -12.89
N THR A 1146 12.83 -9.32 -13.01
CA THR A 1146 11.63 -8.50 -13.03
C THR A 1146 10.92 -8.93 -14.29
N LYS A 1147 9.71 -9.48 -14.15
CA LYS A 1147 8.89 -9.93 -15.29
C LYS A 1147 8.79 -8.77 -16.29
N GLY A 1148 9.67 -8.82 -17.29
CA GLY A 1148 9.86 -7.79 -18.30
C GLY A 1148 10.79 -6.62 -17.96
N GLU A 1149 12.07 -6.83 -17.59
CA GLU A 1149 13.24 -6.08 -18.17
C GLU A 1149 14.59 -6.06 -17.40
N GLY A 1150 14.79 -6.88 -16.37
CA GLY A 1150 16.00 -6.81 -15.55
C GLY A 1150 17.36 -6.90 -16.27
N LEU A 1151 17.48 -7.59 -17.42
CA LEU A 1151 18.79 -7.78 -18.10
C LEU A 1151 19.25 -6.55 -18.90
N VAL A 1152 18.34 -5.61 -19.16
CA VAL A 1152 18.47 -4.71 -20.31
C VAL A 1152 18.88 -3.29 -19.92
N GLY A 1153 18.88 -2.94 -18.63
CA GLY A 1153 19.09 -1.57 -18.16
C GLY A 1153 20.46 -0.97 -18.47
N LEU A 1154 21.54 -1.61 -18.01
CA LEU A 1154 22.89 -1.03 -18.14
C LEU A 1154 23.37 -1.00 -19.59
N THR A 1155 23.20 -2.09 -20.36
CA THR A 1155 23.56 -2.13 -21.79
C THR A 1155 22.74 -1.17 -22.63
N ARG A 1156 21.44 -1.01 -22.36
CA ARG A 1156 20.66 0.08 -22.98
C ARG A 1156 21.23 1.43 -22.57
N GLY A 1157 21.54 1.65 -21.29
CA GLY A 1157 22.23 2.85 -20.81
C GLY A 1157 23.43 3.23 -21.67
N LEU A 1158 24.35 2.29 -21.91
CA LEU A 1158 25.53 2.50 -22.75
C LEU A 1158 25.18 2.83 -24.21
N MET A 1159 24.17 2.15 -24.77
CA MET A 1159 23.74 2.42 -26.16
C MET A 1159 23.16 3.83 -26.30
N TYR A 1160 22.40 4.28 -25.30
CA TYR A 1160 21.81 5.62 -25.23
C TYR A 1160 22.83 6.71 -24.93
N ALA A 1161 23.83 6.40 -24.13
CA ALA A 1161 25.02 7.22 -23.94
C ALA A 1161 25.76 7.51 -25.26
N GLY A 1162 25.39 6.81 -26.35
CA GLY A 1162 25.89 6.99 -27.69
C GLY A 1162 26.84 5.87 -28.13
N SER A 1163 27.01 4.80 -27.35
CA SER A 1163 27.75 3.64 -27.83
C SER A 1163 26.98 2.92 -28.94
N LYS A 1164 27.62 2.57 -30.06
CA LYS A 1164 26.99 1.65 -31.05
C LYS A 1164 26.87 0.22 -30.53
N ARG A 1165 27.84 -0.20 -29.71
CA ARG A 1165 28.04 -1.60 -29.31
C ARG A 1165 28.53 -1.67 -27.86
N ALA A 1166 28.09 -2.68 -27.14
CA ALA A 1166 28.55 -2.95 -25.78
C ALA A 1166 29.04 -4.40 -25.68
N VAL A 1167 30.23 -4.62 -25.13
CA VAL A 1167 30.65 -5.95 -24.65
C VAL A 1167 30.47 -5.97 -23.14
N VAL A 1168 29.67 -6.91 -22.63
CA VAL A 1168 29.35 -7.04 -21.21
C VAL A 1168 29.44 -8.48 -20.75
N SER A 1169 29.64 -8.70 -19.45
CA SER A 1169 29.72 -10.04 -18.86
C SER A 1169 28.39 -10.51 -18.25
N LEU A 1170 28.00 -11.77 -18.48
CA LEU A 1170 26.76 -12.35 -17.95
C LEU A 1170 26.88 -12.96 -16.53
N TRP A 1171 28.09 -13.11 -16.01
CA TRP A 1171 28.38 -13.61 -14.65
C TRP A 1171 29.76 -13.12 -14.19
N ASN A 1172 30.18 -13.54 -12.99
CA ASN A 1172 31.50 -13.19 -12.48
C ASN A 1172 32.61 -13.80 -13.35
N VAL A 1173 33.52 -12.96 -13.86
CA VAL A 1173 34.57 -13.39 -14.79
C VAL A 1173 35.86 -13.69 -14.03
N SER A 1174 36.61 -14.68 -14.51
CA SER A 1174 37.95 -14.95 -13.99
C SER A 1174 38.88 -13.79 -14.33
N ASP A 1175 39.49 -13.16 -13.32
CA ASP A 1175 40.46 -12.07 -13.50
C ASP A 1175 41.60 -12.50 -14.46
N LYS A 1176 42.17 -13.70 -14.21
CA LYS A 1176 43.21 -14.29 -15.08
C LYS A 1176 42.73 -14.67 -16.47
N GLY A 1177 41.50 -15.19 -16.60
CA GLY A 1177 40.95 -15.55 -17.91
C GLY A 1177 40.69 -14.32 -18.77
N THR A 1178 40.21 -13.24 -18.14
CA THR A 1178 39.91 -11.97 -18.81
C THR A 1178 41.19 -11.27 -19.26
N SER A 1179 42.26 -11.32 -18.44
CA SER A 1179 43.57 -10.76 -18.81
C SER A 1179 44.21 -11.41 -20.04
N GLU A 1180 43.78 -12.62 -20.40
CA GLU A 1180 44.17 -13.30 -21.65
C GLU A 1180 43.20 -12.97 -22.80
N LEU A 1181 41.88 -12.97 -22.55
CA LEU A 1181 40.87 -12.75 -23.59
C LEU A 1181 40.91 -11.32 -24.18
N MET A 1182 40.98 -10.30 -23.32
CA MET A 1182 40.80 -8.89 -23.75
C MET A 1182 41.92 -8.38 -24.66
N PRO A 1183 43.21 -8.69 -24.41
CA PRO A 1183 44.28 -8.33 -25.35
C PRO A 1183 44.11 -8.98 -26.72
N ILE A 1184 43.69 -10.24 -26.80
CA ILE A 1184 43.41 -10.92 -28.07
C ILE A 1184 42.25 -10.22 -28.79
N PHE A 1185 41.17 -9.95 -28.07
CA PHE A 1185 40.01 -9.24 -28.60
C PHE A 1185 40.40 -7.87 -29.18
N TYR A 1186 41.12 -7.04 -28.43
CA TYR A 1186 41.52 -5.71 -28.90
C TYR A 1186 42.53 -5.75 -30.03
N LYS A 1187 43.46 -6.71 -30.04
CA LYS A 1187 44.36 -6.90 -31.18
C LYS A 1187 43.59 -7.09 -32.49
N GLU A 1188 42.53 -7.90 -32.46
CA GLU A 1188 41.68 -8.15 -33.63
C GLU A 1188 40.80 -6.94 -33.98
N VAL A 1189 40.27 -6.22 -33.00
CA VAL A 1189 39.53 -4.95 -33.24
C VAL A 1189 40.45 -3.91 -33.90
N LEU A 1190 41.67 -3.74 -33.40
CA LEU A 1190 42.65 -2.80 -33.92
C LEU A 1190 43.17 -3.19 -35.31
N ALA A 1191 43.10 -4.48 -35.67
CA ALA A 1191 43.36 -4.96 -37.02
C ALA A 1191 42.19 -4.67 -38.01
N GLY A 1192 41.15 -3.97 -37.57
CA GLY A 1192 40.03 -3.53 -38.41
C GLY A 1192 38.86 -4.53 -38.49
N LYS A 1193 38.88 -5.62 -37.71
CA LYS A 1193 37.74 -6.54 -37.64
C LYS A 1193 36.60 -5.91 -36.83
N SER A 1194 35.35 -6.26 -37.15
CA SER A 1194 34.20 -5.83 -36.34
C SER A 1194 34.31 -6.40 -34.92
N PRO A 1195 33.79 -5.70 -33.89
CA PRO A 1195 33.84 -6.20 -32.51
C PRO A 1195 33.21 -7.58 -32.32
N SER A 1196 32.17 -7.93 -33.09
CA SER A 1196 31.58 -9.27 -33.06
C SER A 1196 32.53 -10.35 -33.55
N VAL A 1197 33.19 -10.11 -34.69
CA VAL A 1197 34.17 -11.03 -35.27
C VAL A 1197 35.40 -11.12 -34.37
N ALA A 1198 35.91 -9.98 -33.89
CA ALA A 1198 37.06 -9.94 -32.98
C ALA A 1198 36.79 -10.70 -31.67
N LEU A 1199 35.62 -10.54 -31.06
CA LEU A 1199 35.26 -11.26 -29.83
C LEU A 1199 35.18 -12.76 -30.09
N ARG A 1200 34.56 -13.16 -31.21
CA ARG A 1200 34.48 -14.57 -31.64
C ARG A 1200 35.88 -15.17 -31.83
N GLU A 1201 36.79 -14.47 -32.50
CA GLU A 1201 38.17 -14.96 -32.70
C GLU A 1201 38.91 -15.13 -31.36
N ALA A 1202 38.76 -14.18 -30.44
CA ALA A 1202 39.33 -14.29 -29.10
C ALA A 1202 38.76 -15.51 -28.34
N GLN A 1203 37.45 -15.71 -28.40
CA GLN A 1203 36.77 -16.87 -27.79
C GLN A 1203 37.20 -18.20 -28.44
N LEU A 1204 37.39 -18.23 -29.76
CA LEU A 1204 37.90 -19.41 -30.48
C LEU A 1204 39.32 -19.76 -30.05
N GLN A 1205 40.20 -18.77 -29.93
CA GLN A 1205 41.57 -18.99 -29.48
C GLN A 1205 41.60 -19.54 -28.05
N MET A 1206 40.78 -18.99 -27.14
CA MET A 1206 40.66 -19.54 -25.78
C MET A 1206 40.11 -20.97 -25.78
N TRP A 1207 39.08 -21.25 -26.58
CA TRP A 1207 38.49 -22.58 -26.69
C TRP A 1207 39.46 -23.63 -27.27
N GLN A 1208 40.33 -23.25 -28.21
CA GLN A 1208 41.36 -24.13 -28.77
C GLN A 1208 42.55 -24.36 -27.81
N GLY A 1209 42.76 -23.45 -26.85
CA GLY A 1209 43.82 -23.56 -25.84
C GLY A 1209 43.54 -24.64 -24.79
N LYS A 1210 44.59 -25.24 -24.21
CA LYS A 1210 44.46 -26.27 -23.17
C LYS A 1210 43.98 -25.71 -21.82
N GLU A 1211 44.45 -24.53 -21.45
CA GLU A 1211 44.18 -23.92 -20.13
C GLU A 1211 42.80 -23.25 -20.06
N TRP A 1212 42.32 -22.72 -21.18
CA TRP A 1212 41.14 -21.86 -21.24
C TRP A 1212 39.94 -22.46 -21.99
N LYS A 1213 40.01 -23.76 -22.32
CA LYS A 1213 39.00 -24.46 -23.13
C LYS A 1213 37.57 -24.30 -22.61
N ASN A 1214 37.40 -24.33 -21.28
CA ASN A 1214 36.09 -24.30 -20.64
C ASN A 1214 35.37 -22.94 -20.88
N PRO A 1215 34.10 -22.93 -21.34
CA PRO A 1215 33.32 -21.72 -21.57
C PRO A 1215 33.22 -20.75 -20.39
N PHE A 1216 33.43 -21.23 -19.15
CA PHE A 1216 33.51 -20.37 -17.98
C PHE A 1216 34.46 -19.16 -18.17
N TYR A 1217 35.58 -19.35 -18.88
CA TYR A 1217 36.59 -18.32 -19.07
C TYR A 1217 36.25 -17.28 -20.15
N TRP A 1218 35.51 -17.67 -21.19
CA TRP A 1218 35.37 -16.85 -22.39
C TRP A 1218 33.92 -16.53 -22.77
N ALA A 1219 32.96 -17.36 -22.36
CA ALA A 1219 31.55 -17.22 -22.76
C ALA A 1219 30.78 -16.18 -21.93
N ALA A 1220 31.36 -15.71 -20.82
CA ALA A 1220 30.74 -14.67 -20.02
C ALA A 1220 30.54 -13.39 -20.83
N PHE A 1221 31.50 -13.06 -21.70
CA PHE A 1221 31.46 -11.86 -22.53
C PHE A 1221 30.56 -12.04 -23.74
N THR A 1222 29.59 -11.15 -23.87
CA THR A 1222 28.68 -11.11 -25.01
C THR A 1222 28.64 -9.73 -25.62
N LEU A 1223 28.57 -9.66 -26.94
CA LEU A 1223 28.34 -8.43 -27.66
C LEU A 1223 26.84 -8.13 -27.73
N GLN A 1224 26.47 -6.91 -27.36
CA GLN A 1224 25.15 -6.33 -27.57
C GLN A 1224 25.20 -5.10 -28.48
N GLY A 1225 24.26 -4.97 -29.41
CA GLY A 1225 24.08 -3.73 -30.19
C GLY A 1225 24.29 -3.89 -31.69
N GLU A 1226 24.72 -2.81 -32.35
CA GLU A 1226 24.87 -2.73 -33.80
C GLU A 1226 25.89 -3.73 -34.36
N TRP A 1227 25.52 -4.52 -35.36
CA TRP A 1227 26.40 -5.49 -36.02
C TRP A 1227 26.83 -5.09 -37.44
N ARG A 1228 26.14 -4.10 -38.03
CA ARG A 1228 26.49 -3.57 -39.35
C ARG A 1228 27.70 -2.65 -39.31
#